data_AF-A0A1G9M9L0-F1
#
_entry.id   AF-A0A1G9M9L0-F1
#
_cell.length_a   1.000
_cell.length_b   1.000
_cell.length_c   1.000
_cell.angle_alpha   90.00
_cell.angle_beta   90.00
_cell.angle_gamma   90.00
#
_symmetry.space_group_name_H-M   'P 1'
#
loop_
_entity.id
_entity.type
_entity.pdbx_description
1 polymer ?
#
loop_
_entity_poly.entity_id
_entity_poly.type
_entity_poly.pdbx_seq_one_letter_code
_entity_poly.pdbx_strand_id
1 'polypeptide(L)'
;MLQKKYIGVYSKDTRDYFSLLPKEQDIVDRLKKIYREEKGIFVLCGNRGVGKSSLKNISLESKKFDRVDKKVLIINVSFFSGNKDFHREILMQIPEAISQRIKEIETDIVKVVNDNSIYFPPASQIDAVKKIKEYDQSEQYHIDDKLSSFNRRLNKIKDNSKSTSRIYDLCKKLLKNIDDLFEIFTLLNEQSGFQDSKKLFKNKSQNKQVDISVLREKIYRLAEKVDNLETAFNRLRELQEFLDISSQQLHYFDIEIEDTKEYIEKTTSEVLATSSIDMSTNLGIVKSGINLMGEVASDESKEASQKFTFIVTEELKERQLLKLLKNMSEYFNITFSIDELDKCSTATIIDLIDRNKMLFFDCNVSTLLITDVSTAISLEEESDYIAEPNIIVVPDLTVLDYIYRVNSKGMGLSYDFFDILNSYFMNKMNNRELNYSREHTGKSGFSKGFELYKFMNSYLYRNLNRLYQPIVLKFYWELLDLLDFVGELSKEEYEQFENTFFQKNDLHSLKVKFIIRKIVAQLTTQSFDYCFILDDDRSRHKHSKVLTEFNIKKDQITDFLKQLALKPTVLSDDTAFLKINNKDCQTQEPYRFSRELSDYLKEQGGDDKSFRSILLELSKSKRNDTSNNMSYRFTDEFYDPSRGVDDARAVVERENTVGVILFYPYDYSENASSTHQPLRNGIIVTVNDFDEVVLYPYLGYIGLHSHKPSYLEDFKKELKSQGIPIYEVRDNNLWKKCFEQDAQELEDKIFEVCKKRTSQWLDELRKIRS
;
A
#
# COMPACT_ATOMS: atom_id res chain seq x y z
N MET A 1 -26.13 2.50 21.34
CA MET A 1 -24.66 2.46 21.56
C MET A 1 -24.02 1.89 20.30
N LEU A 2 -23.44 2.73 19.44
CA LEU A 2 -22.70 2.23 18.26
C LEU A 2 -21.27 1.87 18.69
N GLN A 3 -20.86 0.63 18.40
CA GLN A 3 -19.53 0.10 18.72
C GLN A 3 -18.46 0.90 17.97
N LYS A 4 -17.52 1.51 18.69
CA LYS A 4 -16.25 1.97 18.11
C LYS A 4 -15.59 0.75 17.46
N LYS A 5 -15.55 0.68 16.13
CA LYS A 5 -14.70 -0.30 15.43
C LYS A 5 -13.26 0.18 15.56
N TYR A 6 -12.56 -0.28 16.60
CA TYR A 6 -11.13 -0.06 16.73
C TYR A 6 -10.42 -0.83 15.63
N ILE A 7 -9.81 -0.11 14.69
CA ILE A 7 -8.94 -0.71 13.68
C ILE A 7 -7.54 -0.75 14.29
N GLY A 8 -7.03 -1.97 14.51
CA GLY A 8 -5.67 -2.18 15.04
C GLY A 8 -4.57 -1.74 14.06
N VAL A 9 -3.31 -1.98 14.43
CA VAL A 9 -2.16 -1.76 13.53
C VAL A 9 -2.38 -2.53 12.23
N TYR A 10 -1.96 -1.95 11.10
CA TYR A 10 -2.07 -2.61 9.79
C TYR A 10 -1.49 -4.02 9.85
N SER A 11 -2.30 -5.00 9.45
CA SER A 11 -1.89 -6.37 9.22
C SER A 11 -2.50 -6.88 7.94
N LYS A 12 -1.87 -7.89 7.35
CA LYS A 12 -2.39 -8.58 6.16
C LYS A 12 -3.82 -9.08 6.36
N ASP A 13 -4.14 -9.57 7.56
CA ASP A 13 -5.45 -10.15 7.87
C ASP A 13 -6.53 -9.08 8.12
N THR A 14 -6.13 -7.84 8.42
CA THR A 14 -7.04 -6.72 8.69
C THR A 14 -7.09 -5.70 7.54
N ARG A 15 -6.41 -5.98 6.42
CA ARG A 15 -6.29 -5.01 5.31
C ARG A 15 -7.60 -4.76 4.56
N ASP A 16 -8.57 -5.68 4.63
CA ASP A 16 -9.88 -5.52 3.98
C ASP A 16 -10.70 -4.34 4.53
N TYR A 17 -10.39 -3.88 5.74
CA TYR A 17 -10.95 -2.66 6.30
C TYR A 17 -10.48 -1.39 5.56
N PHE A 18 -9.46 -1.52 4.71
CA PHE A 18 -8.83 -0.45 3.95
C PHE A 18 -9.02 -0.70 2.45
N SER A 19 -10.17 -0.31 1.91
CA SER A 19 -10.31 -0.13 0.45
C SER A 19 -9.28 0.91 -0.04
N LEU A 20 -8.69 0.75 -1.22
CA LEU A 20 -7.81 1.77 -1.79
C LEU A 20 -8.61 2.66 -2.73
N LEU A 21 -8.60 3.95 -2.45
CA LEU A 21 -9.11 4.95 -3.38
C LEU A 21 -8.19 5.02 -4.61
N PRO A 22 -8.69 5.46 -5.78
CA PRO A 22 -7.85 5.59 -6.97
C PRO A 22 -6.57 6.41 -6.73
N LYS A 23 -6.66 7.50 -5.97
CA LYS A 23 -5.48 8.32 -5.61
C LYS A 23 -4.54 7.63 -4.64
N GLU A 24 -5.07 6.86 -3.70
CA GLU A 24 -4.25 6.04 -2.80
C GLU A 24 -3.58 4.90 -3.57
N GLN A 25 -4.25 4.32 -4.56
CA GLN A 25 -3.70 3.34 -5.48
C GLN A 25 -2.58 3.94 -6.34
N ASP A 26 -2.77 5.13 -6.91
CA ASP A 26 -1.73 5.87 -7.64
C ASP A 26 -0.49 6.08 -6.75
N ILE A 27 -0.70 6.46 -5.48
CA ILE A 27 0.37 6.63 -4.49
C ILE A 27 1.04 5.30 -4.19
N VAL A 28 0.26 4.25 -3.93
CA VAL A 28 0.77 2.90 -3.67
C VAL A 28 1.58 2.40 -4.86
N ASP A 29 1.13 2.61 -6.09
CA ASP A 29 1.83 2.16 -7.30
C ASP A 29 3.10 3.00 -7.56
N ARG A 30 3.08 4.30 -7.27
CA ARG A 30 4.30 5.14 -7.24
C ARG A 30 5.29 4.65 -6.20
N LEU A 31 4.84 4.36 -4.97
CA LEU A 31 5.66 3.81 -3.89
C LEU A 31 6.20 2.43 -4.25
N LYS A 32 5.37 1.55 -4.84
CA LYS A 32 5.80 0.25 -5.37
C LYS A 32 6.90 0.44 -6.41
N LYS A 33 6.75 1.38 -7.33
CA LYS A 33 7.78 1.67 -8.34
C LYS A 33 9.11 2.06 -7.69
N ILE A 34 9.06 3.02 -6.76
CA ILE A 34 10.24 3.49 -6.02
C ILE A 34 10.87 2.32 -5.24
N TYR A 35 10.09 1.61 -4.43
CA TYR A 35 10.61 0.55 -3.57
C TYR A 35 10.96 -0.77 -4.28
N ARG A 36 10.46 -1.02 -5.50
CA ARG A 36 10.63 -2.33 -6.18
C ARG A 36 11.51 -2.25 -7.42
N GLU A 37 11.42 -1.18 -8.21
CA GLU A 37 12.15 -1.06 -9.46
C GLU A 37 13.51 -0.37 -9.28
N GLU A 38 13.64 0.50 -8.28
CA GLU A 38 14.90 1.18 -7.99
C GLU A 38 15.80 0.30 -7.11
N LYS A 39 17.05 0.10 -7.56
CA LYS A 39 18.05 -0.72 -6.85
C LYS A 39 18.62 0.11 -5.71
N GLY A 40 18.52 -0.35 -4.48
CA GLY A 40 18.94 0.48 -3.35
C GLY A 40 18.62 -0.01 -1.96
N ILE A 41 18.98 0.84 -0.98
CA ILE A 41 18.65 0.68 0.43
C ILE A 41 17.56 1.69 0.78
N PHE A 42 16.43 1.21 1.29
CA PHE A 42 15.29 2.02 1.66
C PHE A 42 15.14 2.03 3.18
N VAL A 43 15.36 3.19 3.79
CA VAL A 43 15.17 3.39 5.23
C VAL A 43 13.78 3.98 5.44
N LEU A 44 12.88 3.18 6.01
CA LEU A 44 11.47 3.52 6.19
C LEU A 44 11.18 3.88 7.64
N CYS A 45 10.74 5.10 7.88
CA CYS A 45 10.38 5.60 9.21
C CYS A 45 8.85 5.68 9.39
N GLY A 46 8.37 5.61 10.65
CA GLY A 46 6.95 5.79 11.01
C GLY A 46 6.11 4.51 10.90
N ASN A 47 5.85 3.83 12.03
CA ASN A 47 5.18 2.52 12.07
C ASN A 47 3.96 2.47 12.99
N ARG A 48 3.37 3.61 13.41
CA ARG A 48 2.31 3.60 14.44
C ARG A 48 0.96 3.04 13.97
N GLY A 49 0.84 2.60 12.71
CA GLY A 49 -0.30 1.86 12.19
C GLY A 49 -1.55 2.72 12.03
N VAL A 50 -2.43 2.32 11.10
CA VAL A 50 -3.65 2.99 10.61
C VAL A 50 -3.48 4.33 9.87
N GLY A 51 -4.06 4.40 8.67
CA GLY A 51 -4.15 5.62 7.86
C GLY A 51 -3.09 5.66 6.76
N LYS A 52 -2.36 6.76 6.64
CA LYS A 52 -1.32 6.96 5.61
C LYS A 52 -0.18 5.96 5.73
N SER A 53 0.17 5.56 6.95
CA SER A 53 1.13 4.49 7.21
C SER A 53 0.69 3.11 6.73
N SER A 54 -0.61 2.91 6.48
CA SER A 54 -1.08 1.74 5.74
C SER A 54 -0.64 1.78 4.28
N LEU A 55 -0.62 2.93 3.59
CA LEU A 55 -0.24 3.01 2.16
C LEU A 55 1.20 2.58 1.93
N LYS A 56 2.12 3.05 2.80
CA LYS A 56 3.51 2.59 2.82
C LYS A 56 3.57 1.07 3.01
N ASN A 57 2.93 0.53 4.04
CA ASN A 57 2.99 -0.91 4.33
C ASN A 57 2.37 -1.77 3.21
N ILE A 58 1.26 -1.31 2.62
CA ILE A 58 0.60 -1.94 1.47
C ILE A 58 1.55 -2.01 0.27
N SER A 59 2.32 -0.95 0.00
CA SER A 59 3.29 -0.93 -1.09
C SER A 59 4.39 -2.00 -0.93
N LEU A 60 4.61 -2.50 0.28
CA LEU A 60 5.58 -3.56 0.60
C LEU A 60 4.97 -4.98 0.52
N GLU A 61 3.64 -5.14 0.57
CA GLU A 61 2.97 -6.41 0.89
C GLU A 61 2.92 -7.47 -0.24
N SER A 62 3.48 -7.25 -1.44
CA SER A 62 3.27 -8.19 -2.56
C SER A 62 4.15 -9.44 -2.52
N LYS A 63 3.57 -10.60 -2.87
CA LYS A 63 4.28 -11.89 -3.04
C LYS A 63 5.47 -11.87 -4.02
N LYS A 64 5.60 -10.84 -4.88
CA LYS A 64 6.75 -10.69 -5.79
C LYS A 64 8.03 -10.22 -5.08
N PHE A 65 7.90 -9.65 -3.88
CA PHE A 65 9.05 -9.26 -3.06
C PHE A 65 9.92 -10.46 -2.67
N ASP A 66 9.30 -11.63 -2.48
CA ASP A 66 9.98 -12.79 -1.92
C ASP A 66 10.99 -13.46 -2.85
N ARG A 67 10.96 -13.24 -4.18
CA ARG A 67 11.82 -14.04 -5.08
C ARG A 67 12.46 -13.33 -6.27
N VAL A 68 11.99 -12.17 -6.73
CA VAL A 68 12.43 -11.65 -8.05
C VAL A 68 13.20 -10.32 -7.99
N ASP A 69 12.80 -9.34 -7.18
CA ASP A 69 13.50 -8.04 -7.12
C ASP A 69 14.61 -8.02 -6.07
N LYS A 70 15.56 -8.92 -6.33
CA LYS A 70 16.77 -9.23 -5.57
C LYS A 70 17.77 -8.06 -5.56
N LYS A 71 17.40 -6.78 -5.47
CA LYS A 71 18.36 -5.64 -5.40
C LYS A 71 17.93 -4.51 -4.46
N VAL A 72 16.92 -4.76 -3.64
CA VAL A 72 16.34 -3.81 -2.69
C VAL A 72 16.60 -4.32 -1.27
N LEU A 73 17.06 -3.45 -0.37
CA LEU A 73 17.16 -3.70 1.08
C LEU A 73 16.20 -2.74 1.79
N ILE A 74 15.22 -3.25 2.53
CA ILE A 74 14.30 -2.41 3.32
C ILE A 74 14.72 -2.46 4.78
N ILE A 75 14.87 -1.29 5.38
CA ILE A 75 15.23 -1.08 6.78
C ILE A 75 14.09 -0.33 7.43
N ASN A 76 13.36 -1.01 8.31
CA ASN A 76 12.26 -0.39 9.04
C ASN A 76 12.77 0.19 10.33
N VAL A 77 12.46 1.46 10.55
CA VAL A 77 12.90 2.20 11.70
C VAL A 77 11.66 2.73 12.44
N SER A 78 11.52 2.36 13.71
CA SER A 78 10.37 2.74 14.56
C SER A 78 10.33 4.26 14.82
N PHE A 79 9.21 4.78 15.33
CA PHE A 79 9.06 6.22 15.61
C PHE A 79 9.99 6.67 16.75
N PHE A 80 10.67 7.81 16.59
CA PHE A 80 11.62 8.37 17.59
C PHE A 80 11.13 9.64 18.26
N SER A 81 11.55 9.83 19.49
CA SER A 81 11.39 11.07 20.26
C SER A 81 12.57 12.06 20.12
N GLY A 82 13.68 11.68 19.45
CA GLY A 82 14.85 12.56 19.24
C GLY A 82 15.95 12.00 18.30
N ASN A 83 16.89 12.87 17.89
CA ASN A 83 17.96 12.57 16.92
C ASN A 83 18.90 11.43 17.35
N LYS A 84 19.30 11.39 18.63
CA LYS A 84 20.18 10.35 19.19
C LYS A 84 19.70 8.92 18.96
N ASP A 85 18.39 8.69 19.11
CA ASP A 85 17.78 7.37 18.96
C ASP A 85 17.57 7.04 17.47
N PHE A 86 17.29 8.06 16.66
CA PHE A 86 17.16 7.95 15.21
C PHE A 86 18.45 7.45 14.55
N HIS A 87 19.59 8.11 14.77
CA HIS A 87 20.86 7.69 14.15
C HIS A 87 21.32 6.32 14.62
N ARG A 88 21.15 6.04 15.92
CA ARG A 88 21.54 4.75 16.51
C ARG A 88 20.72 3.60 15.92
N GLU A 89 19.42 3.76 15.81
CA GLU A 89 18.59 2.70 15.22
C GLU A 89 18.94 2.47 13.76
N ILE A 90 19.21 3.51 12.97
CA ILE A 90 19.68 3.31 11.58
C ILE A 90 20.98 2.49 11.56
N LEU A 91 21.95 2.85 12.42
CA LEU A 91 23.23 2.15 12.53
C LEU A 91 23.09 0.69 12.99
N MET A 92 22.13 0.36 13.86
CA MET A 92 21.88 -1.02 14.29
C MET A 92 21.12 -1.84 13.25
N GLN A 93 20.15 -1.23 12.57
CA GLN A 93 19.27 -1.93 11.64
C GLN A 93 19.95 -2.22 10.28
N ILE A 94 20.89 -1.38 9.82
CA ILE A 94 21.63 -1.60 8.56
C ILE A 94 22.39 -2.94 8.56
N PRO A 95 23.30 -3.23 9.53
CA PRO A 95 24.03 -4.49 9.58
C PRO A 95 23.13 -5.71 9.72
N GLU A 96 22.07 -5.61 10.53
CA GLU A 96 21.11 -6.69 10.76
C GLU A 96 20.37 -7.04 9.46
N ALA A 97 19.87 -6.03 8.74
CA ALA A 97 19.19 -6.21 7.47
C ALA A 97 20.10 -6.83 6.41
N ILE A 98 21.35 -6.37 6.29
CA ILE A 98 22.34 -6.95 5.36
C ILE A 98 22.62 -8.42 5.72
N SER A 99 22.80 -8.72 7.01
CA SER A 99 23.05 -10.09 7.50
C SER A 99 21.89 -11.03 7.20
N GLN A 100 20.66 -10.57 7.41
CA GLN A 100 19.45 -11.34 7.09
C GLN A 100 19.37 -11.59 5.58
N ARG A 101 19.69 -10.58 4.76
CA ARG A 101 19.68 -10.71 3.30
C ARG A 101 20.71 -11.72 2.79
N ILE A 102 21.91 -11.76 3.40
CA ILE A 102 22.93 -12.76 3.10
C ILE A 102 22.37 -14.17 3.34
N LYS A 103 21.74 -14.42 4.50
CA LYS A 103 21.15 -15.72 4.85
C LYS A 103 20.05 -16.16 3.87
N GLU A 104 19.23 -15.22 3.40
CA GLU A 104 18.19 -15.50 2.40
C GLU A 104 18.79 -15.93 1.06
N ILE A 105 19.80 -15.20 0.55
CA ILE A 105 20.48 -15.54 -0.71
C ILE A 105 21.11 -16.92 -0.62
N GLU A 106 21.78 -17.24 0.50
CA GLU A 106 22.34 -18.56 0.74
C GLU A 106 21.27 -19.65 0.73
N THR A 107 20.13 -19.42 1.40
CA THR A 107 19.03 -20.39 1.47
C THR A 107 18.40 -20.63 0.10
N ASP A 108 18.23 -19.58 -0.69
CA ASP A 108 17.69 -19.65 -2.05
C ASP A 108 18.63 -20.40 -3.00
N ILE A 109 19.93 -20.13 -2.97
CA ILE A 109 20.87 -20.82 -3.86
C ILE A 109 21.02 -22.30 -3.50
N VAL A 110 20.93 -22.63 -2.20
CA VAL A 110 20.86 -24.03 -1.74
C VAL A 110 19.65 -24.73 -2.35
N LYS A 111 18.47 -24.09 -2.35
CA LYS A 111 17.28 -24.64 -3.00
C LYS A 111 17.51 -24.82 -4.50
N VAL A 112 18.00 -23.81 -5.21
CA VAL A 112 18.23 -23.88 -6.67
C VAL A 112 19.21 -25.00 -7.06
N VAL A 113 20.31 -25.14 -6.32
CA VAL A 113 21.34 -26.15 -6.62
C VAL A 113 20.87 -27.56 -6.23
N ASN A 114 20.15 -27.71 -5.12
CA ASN A 114 19.70 -29.02 -4.62
C ASN A 114 18.39 -29.51 -5.23
N ASP A 115 17.56 -28.61 -5.73
CA ASP A 115 16.30 -28.98 -6.35
C ASP A 115 16.57 -29.53 -7.75
N ASN A 116 16.07 -30.74 -7.98
CA ASN A 116 16.09 -31.41 -9.28
C ASN A 116 14.74 -31.28 -10.00
N SER A 117 13.75 -30.66 -9.34
CA SER A 117 12.35 -30.57 -9.76
C SER A 117 11.91 -29.19 -10.27
N ILE A 118 12.84 -28.22 -10.38
CA ILE A 118 12.53 -26.87 -10.88
C ILE A 118 11.82 -26.98 -12.24
N TYR A 119 10.59 -26.47 -12.25
CA TYR A 119 9.66 -26.49 -13.37
C TYR A 119 10.23 -25.64 -14.53
N PHE A 120 10.43 -26.27 -15.67
CA PHE A 120 10.90 -25.64 -16.90
C PHE A 120 9.95 -24.55 -17.41
N PRO A 121 10.44 -23.47 -18.04
CA PRO A 121 9.63 -22.71 -19.00
C PRO A 121 9.21 -23.65 -20.14
N PRO A 122 7.99 -23.49 -20.70
CA PRO A 122 7.38 -24.48 -21.58
C PRO A 122 8.24 -24.70 -22.82
N ALA A 123 8.58 -25.98 -23.07
CA ALA A 123 8.98 -26.71 -24.29
C ALA A 123 9.75 -26.00 -25.45
N SER A 124 9.45 -24.74 -25.73
CA SER A 124 9.97 -23.93 -26.84
C SER A 124 11.50 -23.74 -26.89
N GLN A 125 12.20 -23.68 -25.75
CA GLN A 125 13.68 -23.61 -25.74
C GLN A 125 14.33 -24.99 -25.87
N ILE A 126 13.66 -26.06 -25.42
CA ILE A 126 14.14 -27.45 -25.60
C ILE A 126 13.91 -27.89 -27.06
N ASP A 127 12.85 -27.44 -27.72
CA ASP A 127 12.59 -27.76 -29.14
C ASP A 127 13.62 -27.13 -30.09
N ALA A 128 14.26 -26.02 -29.71
CA ALA A 128 15.40 -25.46 -30.44
C ALA A 128 16.68 -26.32 -30.30
N VAL A 129 16.83 -27.03 -29.18
CA VAL A 129 17.96 -27.95 -28.90
C VAL A 129 17.68 -29.37 -29.42
N LYS A 130 16.40 -29.74 -29.56
CA LYS A 130 15.94 -31.03 -30.11
C LYS A 130 15.84 -31.07 -31.64
N LYS A 131 16.02 -29.95 -32.36
CA LYS A 131 16.32 -30.03 -33.80
C LYS A 131 17.64 -30.77 -33.94
N ILE A 132 17.56 -31.97 -34.51
CA ILE A 132 18.61 -32.98 -34.63
C ILE A 132 19.88 -32.35 -35.24
N LYS A 133 20.74 -31.75 -34.40
CA LYS A 133 22.15 -31.59 -34.73
C LYS A 133 22.79 -32.95 -34.50
N GLU A 134 23.39 -33.50 -35.54
CA GLU A 134 24.25 -34.68 -35.43
C GLU A 134 25.41 -34.36 -34.47
N TYR A 135 25.81 -35.36 -33.69
CA TYR A 135 26.96 -35.24 -32.80
C TYR A 135 28.24 -35.25 -33.62
N ASP A 136 28.70 -34.06 -34.00
CA ASP A 136 29.89 -33.86 -34.81
C ASP A 136 31.08 -33.34 -33.97
N GLN A 137 32.24 -33.23 -34.63
CA GLN A 137 33.47 -32.76 -33.98
C GLN A 137 33.35 -31.31 -33.46
N SER A 138 32.48 -30.49 -34.06
CA SER A 138 32.21 -29.12 -33.61
C SER A 138 31.41 -29.11 -32.31
N GLU A 139 30.40 -29.98 -32.20
CA GLU A 139 29.59 -30.11 -30.99
C GLU A 139 30.40 -30.72 -29.84
N GLN A 140 31.24 -31.73 -30.13
CA GLN A 140 32.18 -32.28 -29.16
C GLN A 140 33.03 -31.16 -28.55
N TYR A 141 33.66 -30.33 -29.39
CA TYR A 141 34.48 -29.21 -28.92
C TYR A 141 33.67 -28.20 -28.08
N HIS A 142 32.44 -27.88 -28.49
CA HIS A 142 31.58 -26.98 -27.73
C HIS A 142 31.17 -27.51 -26.36
N ILE A 143 30.92 -28.81 -26.23
CA ILE A 143 30.60 -29.44 -24.94
C ILE A 143 31.83 -29.42 -24.03
N ASP A 144 33.00 -29.78 -24.56
CA ASP A 144 34.26 -29.78 -23.81
C ASP A 144 34.63 -28.38 -23.28
N ASP A 145 34.54 -27.36 -24.14
CA ASP A 145 34.78 -25.96 -23.77
C ASP A 145 33.78 -25.48 -22.70
N LYS A 146 32.49 -25.82 -22.83
CA LYS A 146 31.47 -25.47 -21.82
C LYS A 146 31.75 -26.10 -20.46
N LEU A 147 32.03 -27.40 -20.42
CA LEU A 147 32.32 -28.10 -19.16
C LEU A 147 33.61 -27.57 -18.51
N SER A 148 34.64 -27.32 -19.32
CA SER A 148 35.90 -26.70 -18.87
C SER A 148 35.67 -25.28 -18.33
N SER A 149 34.83 -24.48 -18.99
CA SER A 149 34.45 -23.14 -18.56
C SER A 149 33.71 -23.17 -17.22
N PHE A 150 32.76 -24.09 -17.02
CA PHE A 150 32.08 -24.27 -15.74
C PHE A 150 33.06 -24.65 -14.62
N ASN A 151 33.97 -25.58 -14.88
CA ASN A 151 34.98 -26.00 -13.91
C ASN A 151 35.86 -24.81 -13.48
N ARG A 152 36.34 -24.02 -14.45
CA ARG A 152 37.12 -22.80 -14.19
C ARG A 152 36.35 -21.77 -13.37
N ARG A 153 35.07 -21.51 -13.72
CA ARG A 153 34.21 -20.55 -13.02
C ARG A 153 33.95 -20.98 -11.57
N LEU A 154 33.63 -22.26 -11.34
CA LEU A 154 33.37 -22.79 -10.01
C LEU A 154 34.63 -22.83 -9.12
N ASN A 155 35.79 -23.21 -9.65
CA ASN A 155 37.03 -23.16 -8.87
C ASN A 155 37.40 -21.72 -8.49
N LYS A 156 37.18 -20.74 -9.38
CA LYS A 156 37.38 -19.32 -9.06
C LYS A 156 36.52 -18.84 -7.89
N ILE A 157 35.29 -19.35 -7.77
CA ILE A 157 34.39 -19.06 -6.64
C ILE A 157 34.86 -19.81 -5.40
N LYS A 158 35.10 -21.11 -5.51
CA LYS A 158 35.52 -21.99 -4.42
C LYS A 158 36.79 -21.51 -3.72
N ASP A 159 37.78 -21.05 -4.49
CA ASP A 159 39.09 -20.65 -3.98
C ASP A 159 39.12 -19.18 -3.53
N ASN A 160 37.99 -18.47 -3.60
CA ASN A 160 37.88 -17.09 -3.14
C ASN A 160 37.80 -17.03 -1.61
N SER A 161 38.58 -16.15 -0.99
CA SER A 161 38.62 -15.98 0.47
C SER A 161 37.29 -15.49 1.08
N LYS A 162 36.39 -14.92 0.28
CA LYS A 162 35.06 -14.45 0.71
C LYS A 162 33.96 -15.49 0.54
N SER A 163 34.30 -16.72 0.14
CA SER A 163 33.34 -17.82 0.03
C SER A 163 32.95 -18.37 1.39
N THR A 164 31.65 -18.37 1.68
CA THR A 164 31.12 -19.01 2.89
C THR A 164 31.22 -20.54 2.78
N SER A 165 31.22 -21.24 3.92
CA SER A 165 31.28 -22.72 3.96
C SER A 165 30.15 -23.35 3.13
N ARG A 166 28.96 -22.75 3.14
CA ARG A 166 27.82 -23.16 2.30
C ARG A 166 28.11 -23.03 0.81
N ILE A 167 28.62 -21.89 0.35
CA ILE A 167 28.94 -21.69 -1.07
C ILE A 167 30.05 -22.64 -1.50
N TYR A 168 31.05 -22.86 -0.64
CA TYR A 168 32.11 -23.83 -0.88
C TYR A 168 31.56 -25.26 -1.08
N ASP A 169 30.65 -25.70 -0.22
CA ASP A 169 30.03 -27.02 -0.32
C ASP A 169 29.17 -27.16 -1.60
N LEU A 170 28.43 -26.11 -1.97
CA LEU A 170 27.68 -26.08 -3.23
C LEU A 170 28.60 -26.16 -4.46
N CYS A 171 29.72 -25.42 -4.45
CA CYS A 171 30.73 -25.51 -5.52
C CYS A 171 31.29 -26.92 -5.62
N LYS A 172 31.65 -27.55 -4.49
CA LYS A 172 32.15 -28.92 -4.45
C LYS A 172 31.13 -29.92 -5.02
N LYS A 173 29.85 -29.73 -4.72
CA LYS A 173 28.76 -30.56 -5.26
C LYS A 173 28.61 -30.37 -6.77
N LEU A 174 28.66 -29.14 -7.27
CA LEU A 174 28.56 -28.86 -8.71
C LEU A 174 29.79 -29.34 -9.49
N LEU A 175 30.99 -29.22 -8.90
CA LEU A 175 32.23 -29.78 -9.46
C LEU A 175 32.13 -31.31 -9.59
N LYS A 176 31.61 -32.00 -8.58
CA LYS A 176 31.35 -33.44 -8.68
C LYS A 176 30.36 -33.77 -9.80
N ASN A 177 29.30 -32.98 -9.97
CA ASN A 177 28.37 -33.17 -11.08
C ASN A 177 29.03 -32.94 -12.46
N ILE A 178 30.01 -32.04 -12.55
CA ILE A 178 30.82 -31.84 -13.76
C ILE A 178 31.68 -33.08 -14.02
N ASP A 179 32.34 -33.63 -13.01
CA ASP A 179 33.14 -34.85 -13.14
C ASP A 179 32.28 -36.03 -13.64
N ASP A 180 31.10 -36.23 -13.03
CA ASP A 180 30.13 -37.25 -13.47
C ASP A 180 29.67 -37.01 -14.93
N LEU A 181 29.55 -35.76 -15.38
CA LEU A 181 29.22 -35.42 -16.77
C LEU A 181 30.39 -35.63 -17.74
N PHE A 182 31.62 -35.37 -17.31
CA PHE A 182 32.82 -35.68 -18.09
C PHE A 182 32.97 -37.19 -18.33
N GLU A 183 32.62 -38.03 -17.34
CA GLU A 183 32.58 -39.48 -17.54
C GLU A 183 31.54 -39.87 -18.60
N ILE A 184 30.33 -39.31 -18.55
CA ILE A 184 29.28 -39.57 -19.55
C ILE A 184 29.69 -39.07 -20.94
N PHE A 185 30.32 -37.89 -21.02
CA PHE A 185 30.82 -37.32 -22.27
C PHE A 185 31.95 -38.16 -22.88
N THR A 186 32.85 -38.69 -22.05
CA THR A 186 33.93 -39.60 -22.49
C THR A 186 33.34 -40.88 -23.09
N LEU A 187 32.35 -41.49 -22.42
CA LEU A 187 31.64 -42.66 -22.94
C LEU A 187 30.93 -42.38 -24.28
N LEU A 188 30.35 -41.18 -24.45
CA LEU A 188 29.72 -40.78 -25.71
C LEU A 188 30.75 -40.60 -26.85
N ASN A 189 31.93 -40.06 -26.54
CA ASN A 189 33.03 -39.92 -27.49
C ASN A 189 33.57 -41.28 -27.94
N GLU A 190 33.69 -42.24 -27.03
CA GLU A 190 34.05 -43.62 -27.35
C GLU A 190 32.98 -44.29 -28.24
N GLN A 191 31.70 -44.10 -27.93
CA GLN A 191 30.58 -44.64 -28.73
C GLN A 191 30.53 -44.06 -30.16
N SER A 192 30.96 -42.81 -30.33
CA SER A 192 30.87 -42.08 -31.59
C SER A 192 32.18 -42.11 -32.40
N GLY A 193 33.23 -42.78 -31.90
CA GLY A 193 34.51 -42.93 -32.60
C GLY A 193 35.45 -41.71 -32.54
N PHE A 194 35.22 -40.77 -31.62
CA PHE A 194 36.04 -39.57 -31.44
C PHE A 194 37.26 -39.77 -30.51
N GLN A 195 37.41 -40.94 -29.87
CA GLN A 195 38.57 -41.30 -29.05
C GLN A 195 39.05 -42.73 -29.33
N ASP A 196 40.38 -42.91 -29.40
CA ASP A 196 41.03 -44.22 -29.50
C ASP A 196 40.92 -44.98 -28.16
N SER A 197 40.28 -46.14 -28.20
CA SER A 197 39.92 -47.03 -27.08
C SER A 197 41.07 -47.63 -26.25
N LYS A 198 42.27 -47.04 -26.28
CA LYS A 198 43.49 -47.69 -25.78
C LYS A 198 43.96 -47.32 -24.37
N LYS A 199 43.42 -46.33 -23.66
CA LYS A 199 43.85 -46.08 -22.27
C LYS A 199 42.75 -45.56 -21.35
N LEU A 200 42.62 -46.28 -20.22
CA LEU A 200 41.90 -46.04 -18.96
C LEU A 200 40.49 -46.65 -18.85
N PHE A 201 40.35 -47.53 -17.85
CA PHE A 201 39.17 -48.31 -17.41
C PHE A 201 38.78 -49.56 -18.21
N LYS A 202 39.70 -50.53 -18.28
CA LYS A 202 39.30 -51.95 -18.22
C LYS A 202 38.73 -52.24 -16.83
N ASN A 203 37.43 -51.99 -16.63
CA ASN A 203 36.50 -52.83 -15.84
C ASN A 203 35.17 -52.09 -15.60
N LYS A 204 34.08 -52.76 -16.01
CA LYS A 204 32.65 -52.54 -15.65
C LYS A 204 31.89 -51.39 -16.34
N SER A 205 31.31 -51.66 -17.51
CA SER A 205 29.91 -52.08 -17.62
C SER A 205 29.53 -52.25 -19.10
N GLN A 206 29.17 -53.47 -19.47
CA GLN A 206 28.50 -53.74 -20.75
C GLN A 206 27.08 -53.14 -20.68
N ASN A 207 26.65 -52.48 -21.76
CA ASN A 207 25.29 -51.98 -22.04
C ASN A 207 24.81 -50.67 -21.36
N LYS A 208 25.49 -49.53 -21.56
CA LYS A 208 24.87 -48.19 -21.39
C LYS A 208 25.09 -47.34 -22.65
N GLN A 209 24.15 -47.39 -23.59
CA GLN A 209 24.08 -46.42 -24.68
C GLN A 209 23.76 -45.05 -24.09
N VAL A 210 24.57 -44.03 -24.38
CA VAL A 210 24.38 -42.68 -23.86
C VAL A 210 23.56 -41.90 -24.88
N ASP A 211 22.39 -41.41 -24.47
CA ASP A 211 21.58 -40.52 -25.31
C ASP A 211 22.14 -39.09 -25.23
N ILE A 212 22.55 -38.54 -26.37
CA ILE A 212 23.02 -37.16 -26.48
C ILE A 212 21.99 -36.13 -26.01
N SER A 213 20.69 -36.41 -26.21
CA SER A 213 19.60 -35.54 -25.76
C SER A 213 19.59 -35.41 -24.24
N VAL A 214 19.84 -36.53 -23.54
CA VAL A 214 19.95 -36.57 -22.07
C VAL A 214 21.21 -35.86 -21.59
N LEU A 215 22.33 -36.01 -22.30
CA LEU A 215 23.56 -35.27 -21.98
C LEU A 215 23.36 -33.75 -22.14
N ARG A 216 22.78 -33.32 -23.27
CA ARG A 216 22.43 -31.91 -23.53
C ARG A 216 21.55 -31.36 -22.43
N GLU A 217 20.47 -32.05 -22.07
CA GLU A 217 19.57 -31.62 -21.00
C GLU A 217 20.30 -31.43 -19.66
N LYS A 218 21.17 -32.37 -19.29
CA LYS A 218 21.97 -32.26 -18.06
C LYS A 218 22.96 -31.10 -18.11
N ILE A 219 23.62 -30.85 -19.23
CA ILE A 219 24.51 -29.70 -19.42
C ILE A 219 23.74 -28.38 -19.29
N TYR A 220 22.55 -28.28 -19.88
CA TYR A 220 21.70 -27.09 -19.75
C TYR A 220 21.28 -26.85 -18.29
N ARG A 221 20.82 -27.89 -17.59
CA ARG A 221 20.47 -27.79 -16.16
C ARG A 221 21.68 -27.39 -15.32
N LEU A 222 22.87 -27.89 -15.64
CA LEU A 222 24.09 -27.50 -14.95
C LEU A 222 24.46 -26.04 -15.23
N ALA A 223 24.35 -25.59 -16.48
CA ALA A 223 24.63 -24.21 -16.88
C ALA A 223 23.81 -23.21 -16.05
N GLU A 224 22.50 -23.46 -15.95
CA GLU A 224 21.59 -22.64 -15.14
C GLU A 224 21.99 -22.62 -13.65
N LYS A 225 22.38 -23.76 -13.09
CA LYS A 225 22.84 -23.84 -11.69
C LYS A 225 24.14 -23.05 -11.48
N VAL A 226 25.08 -23.12 -12.42
CA VAL A 226 26.36 -22.39 -12.36
C VAL A 226 26.14 -20.87 -12.52
N ASP A 227 25.29 -20.46 -13.47
CA ASP A 227 24.99 -19.04 -13.72
C ASP A 227 24.27 -18.40 -12.52
N ASN A 228 23.30 -19.11 -11.93
CA ASN A 228 22.63 -18.67 -10.71
C ASN A 228 23.59 -18.56 -9.52
N LEU A 229 24.51 -19.52 -9.37
CA LEU A 229 25.50 -19.51 -8.30
C LEU A 229 26.50 -18.36 -8.45
N GLU A 230 27.02 -18.11 -9.66
CA GLU A 230 27.95 -16.98 -9.88
C GLU A 230 27.27 -15.63 -9.63
N THR A 231 26.02 -15.48 -10.09
CA THR A 231 25.23 -14.27 -9.84
C THR A 231 25.01 -14.06 -8.33
N ALA A 232 24.65 -15.13 -7.61
CA ALA A 232 24.48 -15.08 -6.16
C ALA A 232 25.79 -14.76 -5.44
N PHE A 233 26.90 -15.36 -5.86
CA PHE A 233 28.21 -15.17 -5.26
C PHE A 233 28.73 -13.73 -5.40
N ASN A 234 28.62 -13.15 -6.60
CA ASN A 234 29.03 -11.76 -6.83
C ASN A 234 28.26 -10.80 -5.92
N ARG A 235 26.96 -11.04 -5.73
CA ARG A 235 26.13 -10.25 -4.82
C ARG A 235 26.48 -10.48 -3.35
N LEU A 236 26.74 -11.72 -2.94
CA LEU A 236 27.16 -12.03 -1.57
C LEU A 236 28.48 -11.32 -1.23
N ARG A 237 29.42 -11.30 -2.18
CA ARG A 237 30.70 -10.61 -2.03
C ARG A 237 30.52 -9.11 -1.77
N GLU A 238 29.67 -8.45 -2.56
CA GLU A 238 29.34 -7.03 -2.37
C GLU A 238 28.70 -6.82 -0.99
N LEU A 239 27.68 -7.59 -0.62
CA LEU A 239 27.00 -7.47 0.67
C LEU A 239 27.93 -7.75 1.87
N GLN A 240 28.87 -8.69 1.73
CA GLN A 240 29.84 -9.00 2.79
C GLN A 240 30.82 -7.84 3.01
N GLU A 241 31.30 -7.21 1.93
CA GLU A 241 32.12 -5.99 2.03
C GLU A 241 31.38 -4.89 2.80
N PHE A 242 30.09 -4.69 2.52
CA PHE A 242 29.28 -3.74 3.27
C PHE A 242 29.04 -4.16 4.71
N LEU A 243 28.81 -5.44 4.97
CA LEU A 243 28.63 -5.92 6.34
C LEU A 243 29.90 -5.64 7.15
N ASP A 244 31.08 -5.90 6.58
CA ASP A 244 32.36 -5.66 7.23
C ASP A 244 32.55 -4.17 7.53
N ILE A 245 32.29 -3.28 6.55
CA ILE A 245 32.35 -1.82 6.74
C ILE A 245 31.35 -1.37 7.80
N SER A 246 30.10 -1.83 7.74
CA SER A 246 29.03 -1.42 8.65
C SER A 246 29.29 -1.90 10.07
N SER A 247 29.79 -3.13 10.23
CA SER A 247 30.14 -3.72 11.52
C SER A 247 31.36 -3.02 12.13
N GLN A 248 32.35 -2.65 11.32
CA GLN A 248 33.47 -1.84 11.78
C GLN A 248 33.02 -0.46 12.24
N GLN A 249 32.15 0.24 11.48
CA GLN A 249 31.62 1.54 11.91
C GLN A 249 30.81 1.40 13.20
N LEU A 250 29.97 0.37 13.34
CA LEU A 250 29.24 0.10 14.58
C LEU A 250 30.18 -0.25 15.75
N HIS A 251 31.28 -0.94 15.50
CA HIS A 251 32.25 -1.23 16.55
C HIS A 251 33.00 0.04 17.00
N TYR A 252 33.42 0.89 16.05
CA TYR A 252 34.01 2.19 16.35
C TYR A 252 33.03 3.10 17.09
N PHE A 253 31.73 3.02 16.76
CA PHE A 253 30.66 3.69 17.48
C PHE A 253 30.63 3.30 18.96
N ASP A 254 30.61 2.00 19.25
CA ASP A 254 30.51 1.49 20.61
C ASP A 254 31.75 1.86 21.43
N ILE A 255 32.95 1.76 20.85
CA ILE A 255 34.22 2.14 21.49
C ILE A 255 34.27 3.64 21.78
N GLU A 256 33.98 4.50 20.78
CA GLU A 256 34.04 5.96 20.97
C GLU A 256 33.05 6.42 22.05
N ILE A 257 31.89 5.77 22.17
CA ILE A 257 30.94 6.06 23.26
C ILE A 257 31.48 5.62 24.62
N GLU A 258 32.11 4.44 24.70
CA GLU A 258 32.67 3.90 25.95
C GLU A 258 33.85 4.74 26.45
N ASP A 259 34.79 5.10 25.57
CA ASP A 259 35.93 5.96 25.87
C ASP A 259 35.49 7.36 26.33
N THR A 260 34.46 7.91 25.67
CA THR A 260 33.91 9.23 26.03
C THR A 260 33.24 9.20 27.41
N LYS A 261 32.50 8.12 27.73
CA LYS A 261 31.94 7.91 29.08
C LYS A 261 33.03 7.78 30.12
N GLU A 262 34.05 6.95 29.88
CA GLU A 262 35.15 6.74 30.82
C GLU A 262 35.95 8.03 31.05
N TYR A 263 36.19 8.81 30.00
CA TYR A 263 36.86 10.11 30.09
C TYR A 263 36.07 11.12 30.95
N ILE A 264 34.75 11.19 30.75
CA ILE A 264 33.87 12.08 31.52
C ILE A 264 33.73 11.61 32.97
N GLU A 265 33.58 10.31 33.21
CA GLU A 265 33.56 9.74 34.56
C GLU A 265 34.88 10.05 35.28
N LYS A 266 36.04 9.87 34.65
CA LYS A 266 37.34 10.22 35.24
C LYS A 266 37.46 11.71 35.57
N THR A 267 36.95 12.61 34.73
CA THR A 267 37.05 14.06 34.95
C THR A 267 35.98 14.62 35.87
N THR A 268 34.84 13.93 36.06
CA THR A 268 33.78 14.33 37.02
C THR A 268 33.88 13.64 38.37
N SER A 269 34.57 12.51 38.48
CA SER A 269 34.80 11.79 39.75
C SER A 269 35.70 12.55 40.74
N GLU A 270 36.48 13.53 40.28
CA GLU A 270 37.26 14.40 41.17
C GLU A 270 36.38 15.46 41.89
N VAL A 271 35.09 15.60 41.55
CA VAL A 271 34.16 16.57 42.15
C VAL A 271 32.95 15.87 42.79
N LEU A 272 33.20 15.10 43.84
CA LEU A 272 32.16 14.58 44.74
C LEU A 272 32.35 15.09 46.17
N ALA A 273 31.70 16.20 46.49
CA ALA A 273 31.15 16.43 47.82
C ALA A 273 29.94 17.39 47.75
N THR A 274 28.81 16.92 48.29
CA THR A 274 27.66 17.70 48.80
C THR A 274 26.87 18.57 47.81
N SER A 275 25.78 18.03 47.28
CA SER A 275 24.40 18.43 47.64
C SER A 275 23.38 18.00 46.58
N SER A 276 22.20 17.64 47.08
CA SER A 276 21.01 17.20 46.37
C SER A 276 20.16 18.39 45.94
N ILE A 277 19.58 18.37 44.73
CA ILE A 277 18.15 18.64 44.40
C ILE A 277 17.95 19.20 42.96
N ASP A 278 16.89 18.64 42.33
CA ASP A 278 16.04 19.02 41.18
C ASP A 278 16.61 19.42 39.81
N MET A 279 16.40 18.52 38.84
CA MET A 279 16.43 18.80 37.39
C MET A 279 15.02 19.09 36.86
N SER A 280 14.71 20.35 36.60
CA SER A 280 13.76 20.73 35.55
C SER A 280 14.00 22.19 35.12
N THR A 281 14.53 22.41 33.92
CA THR A 281 14.10 23.42 32.92
C THR A 281 15.15 23.66 31.82
N ASN A 282 14.72 23.42 30.57
CA ASN A 282 14.97 24.16 29.32
C ASN A 282 16.38 24.65 28.90
N LEU A 283 16.86 24.00 27.83
CA LEU A 283 17.38 24.55 26.55
C LEU A 283 17.83 26.03 26.47
N GLY A 284 19.07 26.24 25.99
CA GLY A 284 19.58 27.54 25.53
C GLY A 284 20.82 27.39 24.61
N ILE A 285 20.66 27.91 23.39
CA ILE A 285 21.55 28.09 22.23
C ILE A 285 23.04 28.36 22.54
N VAL A 286 23.93 27.71 21.77
CA VAL A 286 25.38 27.96 21.69
C VAL A 286 25.66 29.34 21.07
N LYS A 287 26.45 30.16 21.75
CA LYS A 287 27.23 31.23 21.10
C LYS A 287 28.65 31.28 21.66
N SER A 288 29.57 31.48 20.72
CA SER A 288 31.00 31.82 20.83
C SER A 288 31.96 30.75 21.34
N GLY A 289 32.91 30.39 20.47
CA GLY A 289 34.21 29.92 20.94
C GLY A 289 35.00 31.06 21.57
N ILE A 290 35.92 30.71 22.48
CA ILE A 290 37.20 31.37 22.78
C ILE A 290 37.90 30.58 23.91
N ASN A 291 39.16 30.23 23.62
CA ASN A 291 40.35 30.10 24.48
C ASN A 291 40.33 29.35 25.82
N LEU A 292 41.31 28.43 25.88
CA LEU A 292 42.04 27.95 27.04
C LEU A 292 42.43 29.05 28.05
N MET A 293 42.48 28.63 29.33
CA MET A 293 43.03 29.26 30.56
C MET A 293 42.05 30.01 31.47
N GLY A 294 41.92 29.51 32.71
CA GLY A 294 41.55 30.31 33.89
C GLY A 294 40.51 29.66 34.82
N GLU A 295 40.93 29.26 36.01
CA GLU A 295 40.10 28.77 37.12
C GLU A 295 38.95 29.73 37.48
N VAL A 296 37.69 29.25 37.50
CA VAL A 296 36.68 29.63 38.51
C VAL A 296 35.71 28.46 38.69
N ALA A 297 35.55 28.02 39.93
CA ALA A 297 34.56 27.02 40.34
C ALA A 297 33.18 27.65 40.54
N SER A 298 32.14 27.11 39.90
CA SER A 298 30.73 27.20 40.32
C SER A 298 29.88 26.19 39.54
N ASP A 299 28.70 25.85 40.08
CA ASP A 299 27.78 24.76 39.72
C ASP A 299 27.35 24.60 38.23
N GLU A 300 27.85 25.43 37.31
CA GLU A 300 27.66 25.29 35.86
C GLU A 300 28.41 24.08 35.27
N SER A 301 29.46 23.57 35.93
CA SER A 301 30.33 22.52 35.37
C SER A 301 29.66 21.15 35.20
N LYS A 302 28.70 20.77 36.07
CA LYS A 302 28.00 19.47 35.96
C LYS A 302 26.92 19.48 34.88
N GLU A 303 26.15 20.57 34.78
CA GLU A 303 25.19 20.74 33.68
C GLU A 303 25.91 20.92 32.33
N ALA A 304 27.00 21.69 32.31
CA ALA A 304 27.84 21.83 31.13
C ALA A 304 28.44 20.48 30.73
N SER A 305 28.96 19.68 31.68
CA SER A 305 29.54 18.35 31.41
C SER A 305 28.50 17.34 30.91
N GLN A 306 27.29 17.31 31.48
CA GLN A 306 26.20 16.46 30.97
C GLN A 306 25.71 16.91 29.59
N LYS A 307 25.54 18.21 29.36
CA LYS A 307 25.25 18.77 28.03
C LYS A 307 26.38 18.48 27.04
N PHE A 308 27.65 18.56 27.45
CA PHE A 308 28.82 18.24 26.63
C PHE A 308 28.85 16.75 26.28
N THR A 309 28.60 15.86 27.24
CA THR A 309 28.51 14.41 27.02
C THR A 309 27.41 14.08 26.00
N PHE A 310 26.26 14.76 26.12
CA PHE A 310 25.14 14.57 25.22
C PHE A 310 25.44 15.08 23.79
N ILE A 311 26.00 16.27 23.67
CA ILE A 311 26.37 16.89 22.37
C ILE A 311 27.48 16.11 21.67
N VAL A 312 28.54 15.73 22.40
CA VAL A 312 29.67 14.95 21.85
C VAL A 312 29.19 13.57 21.39
N THR A 313 28.28 12.92 22.14
CA THR A 313 27.75 11.63 21.69
C THR A 313 26.86 11.75 20.45
N GLU A 314 26.00 12.76 20.32
CA GLU A 314 25.15 12.97 19.13
C GLU A 314 25.95 13.28 17.86
N GLU A 315 26.89 14.24 17.89
CA GLU A 315 27.72 14.58 16.72
C GLU A 315 28.56 13.41 16.23
N LEU A 316 29.08 12.58 17.15
CA LEU A 316 29.81 11.37 16.80
C LEU A 316 28.91 10.35 16.09
N LYS A 317 27.67 10.15 16.57
CA LYS A 317 26.70 9.25 15.89
C LYS A 317 26.42 9.70 14.47
N GLU A 318 26.17 10.99 14.31
CA GLU A 318 25.86 11.58 13.01
C GLU A 318 27.05 11.42 12.05
N ARG A 319 28.27 11.79 12.47
CA ARG A 319 29.48 11.65 11.65
C ARG A 319 29.74 10.22 11.20
N GLN A 320 29.58 9.25 12.09
CA GLN A 320 29.78 7.85 11.74
C GLN A 320 28.70 7.32 10.79
N LEU A 321 27.44 7.71 11.02
CA LEU A 321 26.36 7.38 10.10
C LEU A 321 26.58 8.01 8.71
N LEU A 322 26.99 9.28 8.65
CA LEU A 322 27.33 9.95 7.39
C LEU A 322 28.46 9.24 6.64
N LYS A 323 29.52 8.84 7.35
CA LYS A 323 30.64 8.09 6.77
C LYS A 323 30.19 6.74 6.22
N LEU A 324 29.36 6.01 6.97
CA LEU A 324 28.78 4.75 6.53
C LEU A 324 27.94 4.94 5.26
N LEU A 325 26.97 5.86 5.29
CA LEU A 325 26.07 6.10 4.18
C LEU A 325 26.79 6.60 2.93
N LYS A 326 27.80 7.46 3.08
CA LYS A 326 28.64 7.91 1.97
C LYS A 326 29.35 6.74 1.30
N ASN A 327 29.99 5.86 2.09
CA ASN A 327 30.64 4.66 1.56
C ASN A 327 29.65 3.72 0.87
N MET A 328 28.41 3.62 1.37
CA MET A 328 27.36 2.79 0.77
C MET A 328 26.77 3.41 -0.50
N SER A 329 26.64 4.74 -0.54
CA SER A 329 26.04 5.50 -1.65
C SER A 329 26.82 5.38 -2.96
N GLU A 330 28.12 5.06 -2.88
CA GLU A 330 28.97 4.81 -4.06
C GLU A 330 28.55 3.55 -4.83
N TYR A 331 27.79 2.65 -4.19
CA TYR A 331 27.43 1.35 -4.74
C TYR A 331 25.92 1.10 -4.83
N PHE A 332 25.12 1.77 -4.01
CA PHE A 332 23.66 1.67 -4.01
C PHE A 332 23.02 3.04 -3.92
N ASN A 333 21.87 3.21 -4.58
CA ASN A 333 21.01 4.35 -4.27
C ASN A 333 20.43 4.13 -2.87
N ILE A 334 20.53 5.13 -2.01
CA ILE A 334 19.95 5.08 -0.67
C ILE A 334 18.78 6.05 -0.64
N THR A 335 17.63 5.58 -0.18
CA THR A 335 16.41 6.38 -0.10
C THR A 335 15.83 6.34 1.31
N PHE A 336 15.71 7.48 1.95
CA PHE A 336 14.95 7.63 3.19
C PHE A 336 13.50 7.91 2.84
N SER A 337 12.58 7.12 3.35
CA SER A 337 11.15 7.44 3.34
C SER A 337 10.67 7.72 4.74
N ILE A 338 10.29 8.97 4.99
CA ILE A 338 9.76 9.42 6.27
C ILE A 338 8.25 9.58 6.15
N ASP A 339 7.52 8.89 7.00
CA ASP A 339 6.06 8.89 7.06
C ASP A 339 5.57 9.35 8.43
N GLU A 340 4.26 9.57 8.58
CA GLU A 340 3.60 10.05 9.79
C GLU A 340 4.04 11.46 10.22
N LEU A 341 4.57 12.24 9.27
CA LEU A 341 4.98 13.63 9.46
C LEU A 341 3.80 14.51 9.91
N ASP A 342 2.60 14.22 9.43
CA ASP A 342 1.35 14.89 9.81
C ASP A 342 0.98 14.76 11.30
N LYS A 343 1.68 13.91 12.06
CA LYS A 343 1.52 13.77 13.52
C LYS A 343 2.49 14.68 14.31
N CYS A 344 3.43 15.32 13.64
CA CYS A 344 4.41 16.22 14.23
C CYS A 344 4.06 17.67 13.90
N SER A 345 4.51 18.61 14.73
CA SER A 345 4.41 20.03 14.35
C SER A 345 5.38 20.33 13.20
N THR A 346 5.03 21.25 12.31
CA THR A 346 5.89 21.64 11.18
C THR A 346 7.26 22.10 11.66
N ALA A 347 7.32 22.94 12.71
CA ALA A 347 8.56 23.33 13.36
C ALA A 347 9.43 22.14 13.81
N THR A 348 8.83 21.07 14.33
CA THR A 348 9.58 19.85 14.70
C THR A 348 10.16 19.14 13.48
N ILE A 349 9.41 19.12 12.36
CA ILE A 349 9.86 18.47 11.13
C ILE A 349 10.98 19.26 10.48
N ILE A 350 10.86 20.59 10.43
CA ILE A 350 11.91 21.47 9.91
C ILE A 350 13.15 21.36 10.78
N ASP A 351 13.03 21.40 12.10
CA ASP A 351 14.15 21.21 13.02
C ASP A 351 14.82 19.83 12.82
N LEU A 352 14.04 18.77 12.59
CA LEU A 352 14.57 17.46 12.23
C LEU A 352 15.36 17.51 10.92
N ILE A 353 14.83 18.16 9.89
CA ILE A 353 15.46 18.22 8.56
C ILE A 353 16.72 19.09 8.60
N ASP A 354 16.67 20.25 9.24
CA ASP A 354 17.78 21.20 9.35
C ASP A 354 18.93 20.62 10.17
N ARG A 355 18.63 19.96 11.30
CA ARG A 355 19.66 19.31 12.12
C ARG A 355 20.31 18.14 11.41
N ASN A 356 19.61 17.48 10.49
CA ASN A 356 20.08 16.30 9.78
C ASN A 356 20.31 16.58 8.28
N LYS A 357 20.54 17.84 7.89
CA LYS A 357 20.64 18.22 6.47
C LYS A 357 21.75 17.48 5.73
N MET A 358 22.88 17.24 6.41
CA MET A 358 24.01 16.49 5.84
C MET A 358 23.60 15.05 5.52
N LEU A 359 22.75 14.46 6.37
CA LEU A 359 22.24 13.11 6.21
C LEU A 359 21.32 12.99 4.99
N PHE A 360 20.38 13.94 4.86
CA PHE A 360 19.32 13.87 3.87
C PHE A 360 19.70 14.40 2.48
N PHE A 361 20.72 15.27 2.39
CA PHE A 361 21.03 15.99 1.15
C PHE A 361 22.50 15.89 0.69
N ASP A 362 23.48 15.68 1.58
CA ASP A 362 24.90 15.70 1.20
C ASP A 362 25.49 14.32 0.88
N CYS A 363 24.81 13.23 1.26
CA CYS A 363 25.33 11.86 1.14
C CYS A 363 24.92 11.11 -0.15
N ASN A 364 24.52 11.80 -1.22
CA ASN A 364 23.90 11.19 -2.42
C ASN A 364 22.69 10.28 -2.07
N VAL A 365 22.00 10.64 -0.99
CA VAL A 365 20.80 9.97 -0.50
C VAL A 365 19.58 10.70 -1.07
N SER A 366 18.56 9.95 -1.49
CA SER A 366 17.26 10.54 -1.81
C SER A 366 16.36 10.53 -0.57
N THR A 367 15.58 11.59 -0.38
CA THR A 367 14.63 11.70 0.73
C THR A 367 13.22 11.85 0.20
N LEU A 368 12.31 11.02 0.71
CA LEU A 368 10.90 10.94 0.36
C LEU A 368 10.08 11.21 1.63
N LEU A 369 9.23 12.22 1.60
CA LEU A 369 8.39 12.66 2.71
C LEU A 369 6.94 12.33 2.37
N ILE A 370 6.31 11.45 3.14
CA ILE A 370 4.90 11.07 2.98
C ILE A 370 4.10 11.85 4.02
N THR A 371 3.23 12.77 3.59
CA THR A 371 2.53 13.66 4.51
C THR A 371 1.18 14.17 3.99
N ASP A 372 0.41 14.89 4.82
CA ASP A 372 -0.73 15.67 4.32
C ASP A 372 -0.30 16.94 3.58
N VAL A 373 -1.29 17.51 2.91
CA VAL A 373 -1.16 18.73 2.12
C VAL A 373 -0.73 19.93 2.98
N SER A 374 -1.25 20.06 4.20
CA SER A 374 -0.91 21.20 5.08
C SER A 374 0.58 21.20 5.40
N THR A 375 1.09 20.07 5.86
CA THR A 375 2.52 19.92 6.17
C THR A 375 3.36 20.03 4.91
N ALA A 376 2.91 19.47 3.78
CA ALA A 376 3.62 19.58 2.50
C ALA A 376 3.82 21.04 2.05
N ILE A 377 2.78 21.87 2.13
CA ILE A 377 2.87 23.30 1.77
C ILE A 377 3.87 24.01 2.67
N SER A 378 3.76 23.84 3.99
CA SER A 378 4.68 24.53 4.90
C SER A 378 6.12 24.06 4.72
N LEU A 379 6.35 22.76 4.47
CA LEU A 379 7.68 22.23 4.18
C LEU A 379 8.27 22.77 2.87
N GLU A 380 7.48 22.87 1.80
CA GLU A 380 7.92 23.40 0.51
C GLU A 380 8.26 24.90 0.59
N GLU A 381 7.56 25.65 1.44
CA GLU A 381 7.75 27.10 1.53
C GLU A 381 8.79 27.55 2.56
N GLU A 382 8.98 26.78 3.64
CA GLU A 382 9.89 27.14 4.73
C GLU A 382 11.26 26.46 4.65
N SER A 383 11.39 25.37 3.89
CA SER A 383 12.66 24.67 3.73
C SER A 383 13.25 24.88 2.35
N ASP A 384 14.43 25.49 2.29
CA ASP A 384 15.21 25.64 1.05
C ASP A 384 15.67 24.28 0.46
N TYR A 385 15.62 23.20 1.25
CA TYR A 385 16.15 21.89 0.88
C TYR A 385 15.07 20.91 0.38
N ILE A 386 13.79 21.17 0.63
CA ILE A 386 12.70 20.26 0.28
C ILE A 386 12.02 20.76 -1.00
N ALA A 387 12.07 19.95 -2.05
CA ALA A 387 11.36 20.23 -3.30
C ALA A 387 10.14 19.32 -3.47
N GLU A 388 9.19 19.72 -4.32
CA GLU A 388 8.00 18.93 -4.67
C GLU A 388 8.28 17.44 -4.99
N PRO A 389 9.36 17.07 -5.72
CA PRO A 389 9.66 15.66 -6.01
C PRO A 389 9.92 14.81 -4.76
N ASN A 390 10.38 15.44 -3.68
CA ASN A 390 10.64 14.79 -2.39
C ASN A 390 9.36 14.50 -1.62
N ILE A 391 8.19 15.03 -2.01
CA ILE A 391 6.96 14.92 -1.23
C ILE A 391 5.94 14.01 -1.95
N ILE A 392 5.37 13.08 -1.18
CA ILE A 392 4.17 12.34 -1.54
C ILE A 392 3.03 12.86 -0.67
N VAL A 393 2.16 13.64 -1.32
CA VAL A 393 0.98 14.23 -0.69
C VAL A 393 -0.18 13.23 -0.74
N VAL A 394 -0.74 12.92 0.42
CA VAL A 394 -1.99 12.15 0.51
C VAL A 394 -3.18 13.12 0.57
N PRO A 395 -4.07 13.15 -0.45
CA PRO A 395 -5.18 14.10 -0.49
C PRO A 395 -6.32 13.71 0.45
N ASP A 396 -7.14 14.70 0.80
CA ASP A 396 -8.42 14.49 1.49
C ASP A 396 -9.45 13.79 0.57
N LEU A 397 -10.50 13.22 1.17
CA LEU A 397 -11.57 12.53 0.46
C LEU A 397 -12.37 13.50 -0.40
N THR A 398 -12.59 13.16 -1.67
CA THR A 398 -13.67 13.77 -2.46
C THR A 398 -15.04 13.22 -2.04
N VAL A 399 -16.14 13.83 -2.52
CA VAL A 399 -17.51 13.32 -2.26
C VAL A 399 -17.68 11.89 -2.78
N LEU A 400 -17.19 11.59 -3.99
CA LEU A 400 -17.24 10.24 -4.55
C LEU A 400 -16.36 9.26 -3.76
N ASP A 401 -15.18 9.70 -3.28
CA ASP A 401 -14.35 8.86 -2.42
C ASP A 401 -15.03 8.54 -1.09
N TYR A 402 -15.70 9.53 -0.49
CA TYR A 402 -16.51 9.34 0.69
C TYR A 402 -17.65 8.32 0.47
N ILE A 403 -18.40 8.46 -0.61
CA ILE A 403 -19.49 7.54 -0.98
C ILE A 403 -18.94 6.11 -1.13
N TYR A 404 -17.81 5.96 -1.83
CA TYR A 404 -17.16 4.67 -2.00
C TYR A 404 -16.72 4.07 -0.66
N ARG A 405 -16.08 4.85 0.22
CA ARG A 405 -15.62 4.44 1.55
C ARG A 405 -16.76 3.99 2.46
N VAL A 406 -17.85 4.75 2.51
CA VAL A 406 -19.04 4.42 3.30
C VAL A 406 -19.63 3.09 2.81
N ASN A 407 -19.79 2.95 1.49
CA ASN A 407 -20.34 1.75 0.89
C ASN A 407 -19.43 0.52 1.14
N SER A 408 -18.13 0.63 0.88
CA SER A 408 -17.17 -0.48 1.04
C SER A 408 -17.09 -0.96 2.50
N LYS A 409 -17.28 -0.07 3.47
CA LYS A 409 -17.30 -0.42 4.90
C LYS A 409 -18.66 -0.98 5.38
N GLY A 410 -19.63 -1.14 4.48
CA GLY A 410 -20.99 -1.57 4.80
C GLY A 410 -21.76 -0.59 5.68
N MET A 411 -21.37 0.68 5.68
CA MET A 411 -22.07 1.73 6.42
C MET A 411 -23.29 2.20 5.61
N GLY A 412 -24.39 2.52 6.30
CA GLY A 412 -25.61 3.01 5.66
C GLY A 412 -25.39 4.37 5.00
N LEU A 413 -25.58 4.44 3.67
CA LEU A 413 -25.58 5.69 2.91
C LEU A 413 -27.03 6.19 2.74
N SER A 414 -27.30 7.46 3.07
CA SER A 414 -28.62 8.07 2.91
C SER A 414 -29.12 7.99 1.46
N TYR A 415 -30.44 7.99 1.28
CA TYR A 415 -31.09 8.14 -0.03
C TYR A 415 -31.09 9.59 -0.52
N ASP A 416 -31.14 10.56 0.40
CA ASP A 416 -31.08 11.97 0.05
C ASP A 416 -29.64 12.43 -0.22
N PHE A 417 -29.42 13.05 -1.37
CA PHE A 417 -28.12 13.60 -1.76
C PHE A 417 -27.62 14.67 -0.78
N PHE A 418 -28.50 15.53 -0.25
CA PHE A 418 -28.10 16.58 0.69
C PHE A 418 -27.64 16.00 2.03
N ASP A 419 -28.28 14.93 2.50
CA ASP A 419 -27.85 14.20 3.68
C ASP A 419 -26.49 13.51 3.45
N ILE A 420 -26.24 12.96 2.26
CA ILE A 420 -24.93 12.42 1.89
C ILE A 420 -23.86 13.52 2.00
N LEU A 421 -24.12 14.71 1.45
CA LEU A 421 -23.19 15.85 1.51
C LEU A 421 -23.00 16.34 2.95
N ASN A 422 -24.06 16.43 3.75
CA ASN A 422 -23.95 16.83 5.15
C ASN A 422 -23.14 15.81 5.95
N SER A 423 -23.33 14.52 5.69
CA SER A 423 -22.53 13.47 6.32
C SER A 423 -21.05 13.56 5.90
N TYR A 424 -20.77 13.85 4.62
CA TYR A 424 -19.42 14.14 4.13
C TYR A 424 -18.77 15.31 4.88
N PHE A 425 -19.50 16.42 5.08
CA PHE A 425 -19.05 17.57 5.87
C PHE A 425 -18.73 17.19 7.32
N MET A 426 -19.60 16.42 7.98
CA MET A 426 -19.42 16.03 9.39
C MET A 426 -18.18 15.16 9.62
N ASN A 427 -17.76 14.42 8.60
CA ASN A 427 -16.54 13.61 8.61
C ASN A 427 -15.29 14.39 8.18
N LYS A 428 -15.38 15.72 8.03
CA LYS A 428 -14.25 16.62 7.72
C LYS A 428 -13.43 16.20 6.51
N MET A 429 -14.06 15.49 5.55
CA MET A 429 -13.39 14.99 4.35
C MET A 429 -12.21 14.03 4.66
N ASN A 430 -12.17 13.46 5.87
CA ASN A 430 -11.02 12.72 6.39
C ASN A 430 -11.36 11.24 6.61
N ASN A 431 -10.54 10.36 6.04
CA ASN A 431 -10.68 8.90 6.18
C ASN A 431 -10.72 8.40 7.63
N ARG A 432 -9.99 9.05 8.54
CA ARG A 432 -9.92 8.68 9.96
C ARG A 432 -11.18 9.11 10.71
N GLU A 433 -11.69 10.31 10.43
CA GLU A 433 -12.94 10.82 11.03
C GLU A 433 -14.14 9.94 10.70
N LEU A 434 -14.16 9.34 9.50
CA LEU A 434 -15.18 8.38 9.07
C LEU A 434 -15.32 7.17 10.00
N ASN A 435 -14.27 6.79 10.74
CA ASN A 435 -14.33 5.66 11.68
C ASN A 435 -14.96 6.01 13.04
N TYR A 436 -15.21 7.29 13.32
CA TYR A 436 -15.75 7.74 14.61
C TYR A 436 -17.27 7.96 14.60
N SER A 437 -17.97 7.55 13.53
CA SER A 437 -19.43 7.48 13.38
C SER A 437 -20.19 8.60 14.11
N ARG A 438 -20.29 9.77 13.47
CA ARG A 438 -21.14 10.88 13.96
C ARG A 438 -22.45 10.88 13.18
N GLU A 439 -23.56 10.60 13.86
CA GLU A 439 -24.89 10.74 13.27
C GLU A 439 -25.20 12.22 13.04
N HIS A 440 -25.56 12.58 11.82
CA HIS A 440 -26.11 13.90 11.53
C HIS A 440 -27.52 13.97 12.15
N THR A 441 -27.74 14.90 13.07
CA THR A 441 -29.02 15.00 13.80
C THR A 441 -30.07 15.84 13.07
N GLY A 442 -29.80 16.31 11.83
CA GLY A 442 -30.79 16.96 10.96
C GLY A 442 -31.38 18.27 11.49
N LYS A 443 -30.74 18.91 12.49
CA LYS A 443 -31.34 20.03 13.22
C LYS A 443 -31.15 21.41 12.59
N SER A 444 -30.29 21.57 11.57
CA SER A 444 -30.06 22.88 10.94
C SER A 444 -30.82 23.00 9.61
N GLY A 445 -31.55 24.10 9.42
CA GLY A 445 -32.13 24.46 8.11
C GLY A 445 -31.08 24.89 7.06
N PHE A 446 -29.79 24.81 7.40
CA PHE A 446 -28.64 25.13 6.59
C PHE A 446 -27.85 23.86 6.27
N SER A 447 -27.75 23.51 4.98
CA SER A 447 -26.97 22.34 4.54
C SER A 447 -25.49 22.73 4.36
N LYS A 448 -24.71 22.54 5.43
CA LYS A 448 -23.25 22.74 5.42
C LYS A 448 -22.57 21.93 4.32
N GLY A 449 -23.04 20.70 4.10
CA GLY A 449 -22.52 19.83 3.05
C GLY A 449 -22.74 20.38 1.65
N PHE A 450 -23.93 20.90 1.37
CA PHE A 450 -24.21 21.51 0.08
C PHE A 450 -23.43 22.79 -0.13
N GLU A 451 -23.27 23.62 0.89
CA GLU A 451 -22.48 24.86 0.78
C GLU A 451 -21.02 24.57 0.47
N LEU A 452 -20.42 23.59 1.15
CA LEU A 452 -19.08 23.10 0.84
C LEU A 452 -19.01 22.54 -0.59
N TYR A 453 -20.00 21.76 -1.00
CA TYR A 453 -20.06 21.17 -2.35
C TYR A 453 -20.19 22.25 -3.45
N LYS A 454 -20.99 23.30 -3.24
CA LYS A 454 -21.07 24.46 -4.13
C LYS A 454 -19.70 25.10 -4.30
N PHE A 455 -19.00 25.37 -3.19
CA PHE A 455 -17.66 25.95 -3.23
C PHE A 455 -16.65 25.09 -4.01
N MET A 456 -16.65 23.77 -3.80
CA MET A 456 -15.83 22.82 -4.58
C MET A 456 -16.11 22.86 -6.08
N ASN A 457 -17.32 23.27 -6.47
CA ASN A 457 -17.75 23.39 -7.86
C ASN A 457 -17.65 24.84 -8.40
N SER A 458 -17.07 25.76 -7.64
CA SER A 458 -16.77 27.11 -8.11
C SER A 458 -15.55 27.12 -9.05
N TYR A 459 -15.56 28.00 -10.05
CA TYR A 459 -14.37 28.21 -10.90
C TYR A 459 -13.16 28.67 -10.09
N LEU A 460 -13.38 29.44 -9.02
CA LEU A 460 -12.31 29.90 -8.14
C LEU A 460 -11.54 28.72 -7.56
N TYR A 461 -12.24 27.80 -6.88
CA TYR A 461 -11.62 26.63 -6.24
C TYR A 461 -10.98 25.69 -7.27
N ARG A 462 -11.69 25.43 -8.37
CA ARG A 462 -11.22 24.48 -9.39
C ARG A 462 -9.95 24.91 -10.12
N ASN A 463 -9.79 26.21 -10.31
CA ASN A 463 -8.61 26.77 -10.98
C ASN A 463 -7.42 26.96 -10.03
N LEU A 464 -7.57 26.67 -8.73
CA LEU A 464 -6.44 26.65 -7.81
C LEU A 464 -5.48 25.51 -8.15
N ASN A 465 -4.21 25.70 -7.82
CA ASN A 465 -3.24 24.61 -7.83
C ASN A 465 -3.74 23.48 -6.91
N ARG A 466 -3.64 22.23 -7.38
CA ARG A 466 -4.02 21.03 -6.64
C ARG A 466 -3.37 20.94 -5.26
N LEU A 467 -2.16 21.46 -5.11
CA LEU A 467 -1.47 21.56 -3.81
C LEU A 467 -2.23 22.45 -2.82
N TYR A 468 -2.81 23.58 -3.25
CA TYR A 468 -3.50 24.53 -2.37
C TYR A 468 -4.99 24.23 -2.15
N GLN A 469 -5.61 23.41 -3.01
CA GLN A 469 -7.04 23.08 -2.91
C GLN A 469 -7.45 22.54 -1.53
N PRO A 470 -6.76 21.54 -0.94
CA PRO A 470 -7.17 20.96 0.34
C PRO A 470 -7.10 21.95 1.51
N ILE A 471 -6.07 22.80 1.58
CA ILE A 471 -5.96 23.78 2.68
C ILE A 471 -7.04 24.85 2.59
N VAL A 472 -7.38 25.27 1.37
CA VAL A 472 -8.46 26.20 1.09
C VAL A 472 -9.82 25.58 1.44
N LEU A 473 -10.01 24.30 1.12
CA LEU A 473 -11.24 23.59 1.44
C LEU A 473 -11.40 23.43 2.96
N LYS A 474 -10.32 23.15 3.68
CA LYS A 474 -10.28 23.10 5.15
C LYS A 474 -10.62 24.45 5.77
N PHE A 475 -10.07 25.55 5.25
CA PHE A 475 -10.44 26.91 5.68
C PHE A 475 -11.94 27.15 5.51
N TYR A 476 -12.49 26.87 4.33
CA TYR A 476 -13.91 27.06 4.06
C TYR A 476 -14.79 26.19 4.97
N TRP A 477 -14.38 24.94 5.21
CA TRP A 477 -15.05 24.05 6.15
C TRP A 477 -15.09 24.61 7.58
N GLU A 478 -13.96 25.09 8.12
CA GLU A 478 -13.89 25.70 9.47
C GLU A 478 -14.73 26.98 9.55
N LEU A 479 -14.73 27.79 8.48
CA LEU A 479 -15.56 29.00 8.39
C LEU A 479 -17.06 28.68 8.42
N LEU A 480 -17.50 27.67 7.66
CA LEU A 480 -18.90 27.25 7.64
C LEU A 480 -19.35 26.67 8.97
N ASP A 481 -18.49 25.92 9.66
CA ASP A 481 -18.81 25.36 10.97
C ASP A 481 -18.92 26.46 12.05
N LEU A 482 -18.05 27.48 11.97
CA LEU A 482 -18.14 28.66 12.83
C LEU A 482 -19.42 29.47 12.55
N LEU A 483 -19.72 29.73 11.27
CA LEU A 483 -20.92 30.46 10.87
C LEU A 483 -22.21 29.73 11.30
N ASP A 484 -22.25 28.40 11.23
CA ASP A 484 -23.40 27.60 11.69
C ASP A 484 -23.58 27.66 13.21
N PHE A 485 -22.49 27.84 13.94
CA PHE A 485 -22.53 27.98 15.40
C PHE A 485 -22.96 29.38 15.86
N VAL A 486 -22.41 30.44 15.24
CA VAL A 486 -22.63 31.84 15.66
C VAL A 486 -23.80 32.50 14.92
N GLY A 487 -24.11 32.04 13.70
CA GLY A 487 -25.14 32.59 12.82
C GLY A 487 -24.65 33.77 11.97
N GLU A 488 -23.98 34.73 12.60
CA GLU A 488 -23.47 35.95 11.96
C GLU A 488 -22.04 36.25 12.48
N LEU A 489 -21.18 36.80 11.61
CA LEU A 489 -19.82 37.22 11.94
C LEU A 489 -19.64 38.69 11.59
N SER A 490 -19.11 39.45 12.54
CA SER A 490 -18.52 40.77 12.27
C SER A 490 -17.18 40.64 11.54
N LYS A 491 -16.67 41.75 11.00
CA LYS A 491 -15.39 41.77 10.31
C LYS A 491 -14.24 41.46 11.27
N GLU A 492 -14.31 41.98 12.49
CA GLU A 492 -13.32 41.78 13.54
C GLU A 492 -13.27 40.30 13.98
N GLU A 493 -14.42 39.64 14.16
CA GLU A 493 -14.49 38.21 14.49
C GLU A 493 -13.95 37.34 13.35
N TYR A 494 -14.24 37.71 12.09
CA TYR A 494 -13.66 37.04 10.94
C TYR A 494 -12.13 37.18 10.90
N GLU A 495 -11.57 38.37 11.13
CA GLU A 495 -10.13 38.59 11.14
C GLU A 495 -9.45 37.80 12.28
N GLN A 496 -10.10 37.67 13.44
CA GLN A 496 -9.62 36.82 14.53
C GLN A 496 -9.64 35.33 14.15
N PHE A 497 -10.71 34.86 13.51
CA PHE A 497 -10.81 33.50 12.98
C PHE A 497 -9.72 33.23 11.94
N GLU A 498 -9.52 34.13 10.97
CA GLU A 498 -8.51 34.03 9.93
C GLU A 498 -7.11 33.89 10.55
N ASN A 499 -6.76 34.77 11.50
CA ASN A 499 -5.48 34.71 12.20
C ASN A 499 -5.32 33.40 12.99
N THR A 500 -6.37 32.95 13.66
CA THR A 500 -6.36 31.68 14.43
C THR A 500 -6.17 30.48 13.50
N PHE A 501 -6.80 30.48 12.32
CA PHE A 501 -6.64 29.42 11.33
C PHE A 501 -5.20 29.34 10.82
N PHE A 502 -4.58 30.47 10.48
CA PHE A 502 -3.19 30.50 10.02
C PHE A 502 -2.22 30.02 11.11
N GLN A 503 -2.41 30.46 12.36
CA GLN A 503 -1.58 30.03 13.49
C GLN A 503 -1.74 28.52 13.78
N LYS A 504 -2.97 28.02 13.82
CA LYS A 504 -3.26 26.61 14.11
C LYS A 504 -2.67 25.64 13.08
N ASN A 505 -2.60 26.06 11.82
CA ASN A 505 -2.09 25.22 10.73
C ASN A 505 -0.64 25.53 10.35
N ASP A 506 0.04 26.42 11.08
CA ASP A 506 1.43 26.83 10.82
C ASP A 506 1.65 27.28 9.36
N LEU A 507 0.72 28.13 8.88
CA LEU A 507 0.66 28.57 7.49
C LEU A 507 1.20 29.99 7.36
N HIS A 508 2.45 30.10 6.92
CA HIS A 508 3.10 31.39 6.69
C HIS A 508 2.95 31.90 5.23
N SER A 509 2.45 31.05 4.32
CA SER A 509 2.25 31.34 2.90
C SER A 509 1.49 32.63 2.60
N LEU A 510 2.17 33.58 1.95
CA LEU A 510 1.51 34.75 1.35
C LEU A 510 0.56 34.36 0.22
N LYS A 511 0.84 33.26 -0.51
CA LYS A 511 -0.01 32.76 -1.59
C LYS A 511 -1.34 32.26 -1.03
N VAL A 512 -1.31 31.43 0.02
CA VAL A 512 -2.54 30.93 0.66
C VAL A 512 -3.35 32.10 1.25
N LYS A 513 -2.69 33.06 1.92
CA LYS A 513 -3.35 34.30 2.39
C LYS A 513 -4.04 35.06 1.27
N PHE A 514 -3.38 35.25 0.13
CA PHE A 514 -3.98 35.92 -1.02
C PHE A 514 -5.18 35.17 -1.59
N ILE A 515 -5.09 33.83 -1.69
CA ILE A 515 -6.19 32.98 -2.14
C ILE A 515 -7.39 33.08 -1.19
N ILE A 516 -7.18 32.98 0.12
CA ILE A 516 -8.24 33.11 1.14
C ILE A 516 -8.92 34.47 1.07
N ARG A 517 -8.15 35.56 0.97
CA ARG A 517 -8.71 36.91 0.81
C ARG A 517 -9.56 37.04 -0.45
N LYS A 518 -9.13 36.43 -1.56
CA LYS A 518 -9.91 36.42 -2.81
C LYS A 518 -11.22 35.63 -2.65
N ILE A 519 -11.21 34.50 -1.94
CA ILE A 519 -12.41 33.72 -1.63
C ILE A 519 -13.39 34.56 -0.81
N VAL A 520 -12.89 35.23 0.24
CA VAL A 520 -13.75 36.03 1.12
C VAL A 520 -14.29 37.26 0.40
N ALA A 521 -13.49 37.92 -0.43
CA ALA A 521 -13.99 38.99 -1.30
C ALA A 521 -15.16 38.49 -2.18
N GLN A 522 -15.04 37.32 -2.80
CA GLN A 522 -16.12 36.75 -3.62
C GLN A 522 -17.35 36.31 -2.81
N LEU A 523 -17.18 35.86 -1.57
CA LEU A 523 -18.30 35.60 -0.65
C LEU A 523 -19.06 36.90 -0.36
N THR A 524 -18.34 37.98 -0.08
CA THR A 524 -18.97 39.28 0.23
C THR A 524 -19.68 39.88 -0.99
N THR A 525 -19.17 39.67 -2.20
CA THR A 525 -19.77 40.19 -3.44
C THR A 525 -20.73 39.20 -4.12
N GLN A 526 -20.96 38.01 -3.55
CA GLN A 526 -21.80 36.93 -4.10
C GLN A 526 -21.49 36.58 -5.56
N SER A 527 -20.21 36.61 -5.94
CA SER A 527 -19.78 36.57 -7.35
C SER A 527 -19.21 35.22 -7.78
N PHE A 528 -19.68 34.11 -7.21
CA PHE A 528 -19.21 32.79 -7.59
C PHE A 528 -19.92 32.29 -8.85
N ASP A 529 -19.12 31.94 -9.84
CA ASP A 529 -19.57 31.14 -10.97
C ASP A 529 -19.36 29.65 -10.67
N TYR A 530 -20.41 28.87 -10.87
CA TYR A 530 -20.42 27.43 -10.62
C TYR A 530 -20.44 26.62 -11.91
N CYS A 531 -19.72 25.50 -11.90
CA CYS A 531 -19.79 24.44 -12.88
C CYS A 531 -19.86 23.13 -12.11
N PHE A 532 -21.00 22.45 -12.07
CA PHE A 532 -21.11 21.18 -11.34
C PHE A 532 -20.52 20.04 -12.15
N ILE A 533 -19.67 19.23 -11.53
CA ILE A 533 -19.19 17.97 -12.09
C ILE A 533 -19.57 16.87 -11.11
N LEU A 534 -20.32 15.88 -11.61
CA LEU A 534 -20.83 14.75 -10.84
C LEU A 534 -19.97 13.49 -11.01
N ASP A 535 -19.04 13.48 -11.96
CA ASP A 535 -18.20 12.34 -12.31
C ASP A 535 -16.71 12.71 -12.34
N ASP A 536 -15.84 11.71 -12.37
CA ASP A 536 -14.39 11.93 -12.55
C ASP A 536 -13.81 10.88 -13.49
N ASP A 537 -12.47 10.79 -13.56
CA ASP A 537 -11.78 9.86 -14.45
C ASP A 537 -12.17 8.38 -14.21
N ARG A 538 -12.73 8.00 -13.05
CA ARG A 538 -13.26 6.64 -12.80
C ARG A 538 -14.43 6.28 -13.71
N SER A 539 -15.23 7.28 -14.09
CA SER A 539 -16.48 7.08 -14.84
C SER A 539 -16.24 6.75 -16.32
N ARG A 540 -15.09 7.19 -16.88
CA ARG A 540 -14.79 7.09 -18.32
C ARG A 540 -14.65 5.66 -18.83
N HIS A 541 -14.40 4.70 -17.94
CA HIS A 541 -14.13 3.31 -18.30
C HIS A 541 -15.30 2.36 -18.02
N LYS A 542 -16.50 2.90 -17.75
CA LYS A 542 -17.67 2.11 -17.38
C LYS A 542 -18.80 2.27 -18.38
N HIS A 543 -19.35 1.14 -18.81
CA HIS A 543 -20.53 1.07 -19.66
C HIS A 543 -21.61 0.27 -18.92
N SER A 544 -22.47 0.96 -18.18
CA SER A 544 -23.71 0.39 -17.68
C SER A 544 -24.90 1.12 -18.30
N LYS A 545 -26.04 0.43 -18.40
CA LYS A 545 -27.28 1.04 -18.92
C LYS A 545 -27.69 2.25 -18.07
N VAL A 546 -27.55 2.14 -16.75
CA VAL A 546 -27.85 3.21 -15.78
C VAL A 546 -26.93 4.42 -15.99
N LEU A 547 -25.63 4.23 -16.20
CA LEU A 547 -24.70 5.33 -16.51
C LEU A 547 -24.97 5.96 -17.88
N THR A 548 -25.43 5.17 -18.85
CA THR A 548 -25.80 5.68 -20.18
C THR A 548 -27.01 6.59 -20.09
N GLU A 549 -28.04 6.17 -19.36
CA GLU A 549 -29.24 6.99 -19.09
C GLU A 549 -28.91 8.24 -18.27
N PHE A 550 -28.02 8.12 -17.28
CA PHE A 550 -27.53 9.27 -16.53
C PHE A 550 -26.76 10.26 -17.40
N ASN A 551 -25.84 9.79 -18.26
CA ASN A 551 -25.04 10.65 -19.12
C ASN A 551 -25.89 11.49 -20.08
N ILE A 552 -27.06 10.99 -20.49
CA ILE A 552 -28.02 11.75 -21.32
C ILE A 552 -28.66 12.91 -20.51
N LYS A 553 -28.89 12.72 -19.21
CA LYS A 553 -29.57 13.70 -18.33
C LYS A 553 -28.60 14.53 -17.47
N LYS A 554 -27.31 14.20 -17.51
CA LYS A 554 -26.28 14.76 -16.63
C LYS A 554 -26.24 16.28 -16.71
N ASP A 555 -26.22 16.84 -17.92
CA ASP A 555 -26.14 18.29 -18.13
C ASP A 555 -27.32 19.03 -17.50
N GLN A 556 -28.53 18.45 -17.62
CA GLN A 556 -29.75 19.00 -17.05
C GLN A 556 -29.70 19.00 -15.50
N ILE A 557 -29.23 17.91 -14.90
CA ILE A 557 -29.03 17.82 -13.44
C ILE A 557 -27.98 18.83 -12.98
N THR A 558 -26.86 18.98 -13.71
CA THR A 558 -25.82 19.94 -13.35
C THR A 558 -26.28 21.39 -13.49
N ASP A 559 -27.12 21.69 -14.48
CA ASP A 559 -27.74 23.02 -14.65
C ASP A 559 -28.73 23.32 -13.53
N PHE A 560 -29.52 22.32 -13.12
CA PHE A 560 -30.41 22.45 -11.97
C PHE A 560 -29.63 22.72 -10.67
N LEU A 561 -28.55 21.96 -10.41
CA LEU A 561 -27.67 22.21 -9.26
C LEU A 561 -27.02 23.60 -9.32
N LYS A 562 -26.68 24.08 -10.52
CA LYS A 562 -26.18 25.45 -10.72
C LYS A 562 -27.24 26.48 -10.33
N GLN A 563 -28.50 26.29 -10.73
CA GLN A 563 -29.61 27.18 -10.32
C GLN A 563 -29.83 27.16 -8.81
N LEU A 564 -29.77 26.00 -8.17
CA LEU A 564 -29.83 25.89 -6.71
C LEU A 564 -28.66 26.61 -6.03
N ALA A 565 -27.46 26.52 -6.61
CA ALA A 565 -26.26 27.16 -6.08
C ALA A 565 -26.32 28.69 -6.11
N LEU A 566 -27.09 29.28 -7.03
CA LEU A 566 -27.29 30.73 -7.09
C LEU A 566 -28.14 31.26 -5.92
N LYS A 567 -28.85 30.40 -5.19
CA LYS A 567 -29.55 30.82 -3.97
C LYS A 567 -28.52 31.22 -2.91
N PRO A 568 -28.56 32.47 -2.39
CA PRO A 568 -27.53 32.97 -1.52
C PRO A 568 -27.76 32.44 -0.10
N THR A 569 -27.00 31.42 0.27
CA THR A 569 -27.02 30.71 1.55
C THR A 569 -26.04 31.28 2.57
N VAL A 570 -25.04 32.03 2.09
CA VAL A 570 -24.15 32.87 2.88
C VAL A 570 -24.25 34.28 2.30
N LEU A 571 -24.52 35.26 3.14
CA LEU A 571 -24.70 36.67 2.76
C LEU A 571 -23.68 37.56 3.47
N SER A 572 -23.39 38.70 2.86
CA SER A 572 -22.72 39.84 3.48
C SER A 572 -23.61 41.06 3.24
N ASP A 573 -23.85 41.85 4.28
CA ASP A 573 -24.62 43.09 4.19
C ASP A 573 -24.19 44.12 5.24
N ASP A 574 -24.92 45.23 5.34
CA ASP A 574 -24.60 46.32 6.27
C ASP A 574 -24.70 45.90 7.75
N THR A 575 -25.33 44.76 8.05
CA THR A 575 -25.54 44.28 9.43
C THR A 575 -24.52 43.23 9.87
N ALA A 576 -23.99 42.44 8.95
CA ALA A 576 -23.01 41.39 9.24
C ALA A 576 -22.01 41.23 8.09
N PHE A 577 -20.74 41.04 8.44
CA PHE A 577 -19.69 40.78 7.45
C PHE A 577 -19.95 39.46 6.71
N LEU A 578 -20.34 38.40 7.43
CA LEU A 578 -20.86 37.16 6.87
C LEU A 578 -22.01 36.63 7.74
N LYS A 579 -23.09 36.14 7.14
CA LYS A 579 -24.19 35.48 7.86
C LYS A 579 -24.83 34.35 7.09
N ILE A 580 -25.39 33.38 7.81
CA ILE A 580 -26.18 32.31 7.21
C ILE A 580 -27.55 32.84 6.80
N ASN A 581 -27.94 32.50 5.58
CA ASN A 581 -29.28 32.72 5.07
C ASN A 581 -29.94 31.40 4.71
N ASN A 582 -30.99 31.04 5.44
CA ASN A 582 -31.76 29.82 5.21
C ASN A 582 -33.11 30.08 4.53
N LYS A 583 -33.40 31.33 4.14
CA LYS A 583 -34.68 31.74 3.54
C LYS A 583 -34.46 32.48 2.23
N ASP A 584 -35.44 32.34 1.34
CA ASP A 584 -35.50 33.13 0.12
C ASP A 584 -35.79 34.60 0.47
N CYS A 585 -34.98 35.52 -0.08
CA CYS A 585 -35.11 36.94 0.23
C CYS A 585 -36.43 37.55 -0.26
N GLN A 586 -37.05 36.99 -1.30
CA GLN A 586 -38.30 37.46 -1.89
C GLN A 586 -39.51 36.82 -1.21
N THR A 587 -39.52 35.49 -1.03
CA THR A 587 -40.69 34.77 -0.50
C THR A 587 -40.65 34.58 1.02
N GLN A 588 -39.49 34.78 1.66
CA GLN A 588 -39.23 34.51 3.08
C GLN A 588 -39.43 33.03 3.48
N GLU A 589 -39.66 32.14 2.51
CA GLU A 589 -39.78 30.71 2.75
C GLU A 589 -38.40 30.08 2.94
N PRO A 590 -38.27 29.07 3.82
CA PRO A 590 -37.01 28.37 4.00
C PRO A 590 -36.61 27.62 2.73
N TYR A 591 -35.32 27.61 2.40
CA TYR A 591 -34.82 26.81 1.30
C TYR A 591 -35.08 25.32 1.56
N ARG A 592 -35.66 24.63 0.59
CA ARG A 592 -35.99 23.19 0.68
C ARG A 592 -35.24 22.39 -0.36
N PHE A 593 -33.91 22.57 -0.41
CA PHE A 593 -33.06 22.01 -1.45
C PHE A 593 -33.25 20.50 -1.68
N SER A 594 -33.36 19.71 -0.60
CA SER A 594 -33.64 18.26 -0.67
C SER A 594 -34.96 17.95 -1.38
N ARG A 595 -36.04 18.64 -1.02
CA ARG A 595 -37.34 18.48 -1.68
C ARG A 595 -37.30 18.95 -3.13
N GLU A 596 -36.69 20.09 -3.40
CA GLU A 596 -36.57 20.66 -4.75
C GLU A 596 -35.83 19.70 -5.69
N LEU A 597 -34.74 19.08 -5.24
CA LEU A 597 -34.03 18.06 -6.03
C LEU A 597 -34.87 16.78 -6.21
N SER A 598 -35.51 16.29 -5.14
CA SER A 598 -36.36 15.09 -5.22
C SER A 598 -37.52 15.28 -6.21
N ASP A 599 -38.16 16.45 -6.21
CA ASP A 599 -39.24 16.78 -7.13
C ASP A 599 -38.73 16.91 -8.57
N TYR A 600 -37.57 17.56 -8.78
CA TYR A 600 -36.92 17.62 -10.09
C TYR A 600 -36.54 16.24 -10.63
N LEU A 601 -35.98 15.35 -9.80
CA LEU A 601 -35.63 13.98 -10.21
C LEU A 601 -36.87 13.19 -10.64
N LYS A 602 -38.01 13.37 -9.97
CA LYS A 602 -39.30 12.75 -10.36
C LYS A 602 -39.80 13.28 -11.69
N GLU A 603 -39.70 14.59 -11.94
CA GLU A 603 -40.04 15.19 -13.23
C GLU A 603 -39.18 14.62 -14.37
N GLN A 604 -37.91 14.32 -14.09
CA GLN A 604 -37.01 13.65 -15.02
C GLN A 604 -37.24 12.13 -15.13
N GLY A 605 -38.27 11.57 -14.49
CA GLY A 605 -38.60 10.14 -14.54
C GLY A 605 -37.68 9.24 -13.71
N GLY A 606 -37.03 9.80 -12.67
CA GLY A 606 -36.23 9.09 -11.68
C GLY A 606 -36.72 9.34 -10.25
N ASP A 607 -35.86 9.05 -9.28
CA ASP A 607 -36.10 9.28 -7.84
C ASP A 607 -34.76 9.34 -7.08
N ASP A 608 -34.82 9.65 -5.78
CA ASP A 608 -33.62 9.74 -4.93
C ASP A 608 -32.86 8.41 -4.86
N LYS A 609 -33.58 7.27 -4.93
CA LYS A 609 -32.99 5.94 -4.92
C LYS A 609 -32.16 5.66 -6.17
N SER A 610 -32.71 5.95 -7.35
CA SER A 610 -31.99 5.81 -8.62
C SER A 610 -30.82 6.78 -8.73
N PHE A 611 -30.96 8.01 -8.23
CA PHE A 611 -29.84 8.95 -8.16
C PHE A 611 -28.72 8.48 -7.22
N ARG A 612 -29.06 7.95 -6.03
CA ARG A 612 -28.09 7.29 -5.14
C ARG A 612 -27.38 6.13 -5.83
N SER A 613 -28.12 5.28 -6.55
CA SER A 613 -27.52 4.17 -7.30
C SER A 613 -26.54 4.64 -8.37
N ILE A 614 -26.84 5.75 -9.06
CA ILE A 614 -25.91 6.39 -10.01
C ILE A 614 -24.64 6.86 -9.29
N LEU A 615 -24.77 7.56 -8.15
CA LEU A 615 -23.62 8.05 -7.38
C LEU A 615 -22.73 6.91 -6.89
N LEU A 616 -23.33 5.80 -6.43
CA LEU A 616 -22.60 4.58 -6.06
C LEU A 616 -21.83 4.04 -7.27
N GLU A 617 -22.46 3.98 -8.43
CA GLU A 617 -21.84 3.46 -9.66
C GLU A 617 -20.66 4.34 -10.13
N LEU A 618 -20.80 5.66 -10.01
CA LEU A 618 -19.74 6.65 -10.28
C LEU A 618 -18.59 6.53 -9.27
N SER A 619 -18.89 6.25 -8.00
CA SER A 619 -17.89 6.18 -6.93
C SER A 619 -16.96 4.95 -6.99
N LYS A 620 -17.45 3.84 -7.54
CA LYS A 620 -16.72 2.56 -7.63
C LYS A 620 -15.37 2.76 -8.35
N SER A 621 -14.31 2.10 -7.90
CA SER A 621 -13.02 2.05 -8.60
C SER A 621 -13.11 1.31 -9.94
N LYS A 622 -12.03 1.32 -10.73
CA LYS A 622 -11.91 0.52 -11.96
C LYS A 622 -12.05 -0.96 -11.56
N ARG A 623 -12.86 -1.75 -12.28
CA ARG A 623 -12.97 -3.19 -12.03
C ARG A 623 -11.59 -3.82 -12.26
N ASN A 624 -10.97 -4.34 -11.21
CA ASN A 624 -9.76 -5.14 -11.33
C ASN A 624 -10.11 -6.51 -11.91
N ASP A 625 -9.33 -6.97 -12.88
CA ASP A 625 -9.52 -8.28 -13.51
C ASP A 625 -8.75 -9.37 -12.77
N THR A 626 -9.27 -10.58 -12.80
CA THR A 626 -8.56 -11.74 -12.25
C THR A 626 -7.34 -12.08 -13.11
N SER A 627 -6.14 -11.76 -12.66
CA SER A 627 -4.90 -12.19 -13.33
C SER A 627 -4.53 -13.62 -12.95
N ASN A 628 -3.82 -14.34 -13.84
CA ASN A 628 -3.46 -15.76 -13.67
C ASN A 628 -2.67 -16.08 -12.38
N ASN A 629 -2.10 -15.08 -11.71
CA ASN A 629 -1.24 -15.25 -10.54
C ASN A 629 -1.80 -14.65 -9.24
N MET A 630 -3.08 -14.26 -9.21
CA MET A 630 -3.71 -13.76 -7.98
C MET A 630 -3.82 -14.86 -6.93
N SER A 631 -3.49 -14.54 -5.68
CA SER A 631 -3.85 -15.42 -4.56
C SER A 631 -5.33 -15.36 -4.29
N TYR A 632 -5.88 -16.41 -3.69
CA TYR A 632 -7.26 -16.40 -3.20
C TYR A 632 -7.33 -16.74 -1.72
N ARG A 633 -8.35 -16.23 -1.04
CA ARG A 633 -8.74 -16.64 0.31
C ARG A 633 -10.25 -16.64 0.45
N PHE A 634 -10.73 -17.42 1.41
CA PHE A 634 -12.12 -17.36 1.85
C PHE A 634 -12.25 -16.30 2.94
N THR A 635 -13.38 -15.58 2.96
CA THR A 635 -13.73 -14.75 4.11
C THR A 635 -14.01 -15.63 5.33
N ASP A 636 -13.67 -15.14 6.52
CA ASP A 636 -14.03 -15.77 7.80
C ASP A 636 -15.42 -15.32 8.28
N GLU A 637 -15.96 -14.24 7.71
CA GLU A 637 -17.35 -13.83 7.92
C GLU A 637 -18.26 -14.72 7.07
N PHE A 638 -18.68 -15.86 7.62
CA PHE A 638 -19.83 -16.59 7.08
C PHE A 638 -21.05 -15.67 7.14
N TYR A 639 -21.55 -15.30 5.98
CA TYR A 639 -22.72 -14.44 5.87
C TYR A 639 -23.95 -15.07 6.51
N ASP A 640 -24.85 -14.22 6.99
CA ASP A 640 -26.11 -14.61 7.64
C ASP A 640 -26.91 -15.55 6.74
N PRO A 641 -26.90 -16.87 7.03
CA PRO A 641 -27.55 -17.85 6.17
C PRO A 641 -29.07 -17.66 6.11
N SER A 642 -29.65 -16.84 7.00
CA SER A 642 -31.08 -16.52 6.98
C SER A 642 -31.45 -15.56 5.84
N ARG A 643 -30.49 -14.77 5.34
CA ARG A 643 -30.69 -13.77 4.28
C ARG A 643 -30.46 -14.32 2.88
N GLY A 644 -29.72 -15.42 2.74
CA GLY A 644 -29.61 -16.15 1.48
C GLY A 644 -29.14 -15.33 0.28
N VAL A 645 -29.92 -15.38 -0.81
CA VAL A 645 -29.59 -14.65 -2.05
C VAL A 645 -29.58 -13.13 -1.84
N ASP A 646 -30.35 -12.61 -0.88
CA ASP A 646 -30.38 -11.17 -0.61
C ASP A 646 -29.06 -10.68 -0.02
N ASP A 647 -28.37 -11.54 0.73
CA ASP A 647 -27.04 -11.24 1.24
C ASP A 647 -25.98 -11.30 0.13
N ALA A 648 -26.03 -12.34 -0.71
CA ALA A 648 -25.21 -12.41 -1.91
C ALA A 648 -25.38 -11.17 -2.81
N ARG A 649 -26.61 -10.64 -2.94
CA ARG A 649 -26.88 -9.38 -3.64
C ARG A 649 -26.20 -8.19 -2.97
N ALA A 650 -26.27 -8.08 -1.64
CA ALA A 650 -25.58 -7.02 -0.90
C ALA A 650 -24.06 -7.07 -1.12
N VAL A 651 -23.46 -8.27 -1.17
CA VAL A 651 -22.03 -8.44 -1.50
C VAL A 651 -21.73 -7.99 -2.93
N VAL A 652 -22.56 -8.38 -3.90
CA VAL A 652 -22.38 -7.98 -5.32
C VAL A 652 -22.51 -6.47 -5.51
N GLU A 653 -23.39 -5.82 -4.75
CA GLU A 653 -23.56 -4.36 -4.78
C GLU A 653 -22.38 -3.62 -4.13
N ARG A 654 -21.80 -4.21 -3.08
CA ARG A 654 -20.73 -3.62 -2.26
C ARG A 654 -19.33 -3.83 -2.83
N GLU A 655 -19.03 -5.04 -3.25
CA GLU A 655 -17.69 -5.50 -3.62
C GLU A 655 -17.44 -5.46 -5.14
N ASN A 656 -16.17 -5.51 -5.54
CA ASN A 656 -15.80 -5.68 -6.94
C ASN A 656 -15.97 -7.14 -7.38
N THR A 657 -17.21 -7.55 -7.66
CA THR A 657 -17.53 -8.91 -8.13
C THR A 657 -17.07 -9.13 -9.57
N VAL A 658 -16.22 -10.15 -9.74
CA VAL A 658 -15.69 -10.59 -11.04
C VAL A 658 -16.41 -11.82 -11.59
N GLY A 659 -17.20 -12.50 -10.76
CA GLY A 659 -18.09 -13.56 -11.18
C GLY A 659 -18.72 -14.30 -10.00
N VAL A 660 -19.62 -15.22 -10.31
CA VAL A 660 -20.33 -16.01 -9.32
C VAL A 660 -20.21 -17.50 -9.67
N ILE A 661 -19.79 -18.30 -8.70
CA ILE A 661 -19.78 -19.76 -8.82
C ILE A 661 -21.01 -20.29 -8.11
N LEU A 662 -21.89 -20.99 -8.82
CA LEU A 662 -23.08 -21.62 -8.26
C LEU A 662 -22.91 -23.13 -8.24
N PHE A 663 -23.26 -23.75 -7.12
CA PHE A 663 -23.26 -25.20 -6.98
C PHE A 663 -24.48 -25.69 -6.21
N TYR A 664 -24.82 -26.96 -6.44
CA TYR A 664 -26.07 -27.56 -5.98
C TYR A 664 -25.80 -28.87 -5.21
N PRO A 665 -25.30 -28.79 -3.97
CA PRO A 665 -25.16 -29.95 -3.12
C PRO A 665 -26.54 -30.56 -2.85
N TYR A 666 -26.74 -31.78 -3.35
CA TYR A 666 -27.97 -32.54 -3.24
C TYR A 666 -27.66 -33.97 -2.83
N ASP A 667 -28.44 -34.48 -1.87
CA ASP A 667 -28.37 -35.89 -1.49
C ASP A 667 -29.25 -36.72 -2.44
N TYR A 668 -28.60 -37.50 -3.30
CA TYR A 668 -29.25 -38.42 -4.23
C TYR A 668 -29.51 -39.81 -3.62
N SER A 669 -29.33 -40.00 -2.31
CA SER A 669 -29.60 -41.28 -1.64
C SER A 669 -31.10 -41.61 -1.62
N GLU A 670 -31.43 -42.91 -1.69
CA GLU A 670 -32.84 -43.38 -1.69
C GLU A 670 -33.57 -43.05 -0.37
N ASN A 671 -32.83 -42.78 0.71
CA ASN A 671 -33.34 -42.43 2.03
C ASN A 671 -33.33 -40.92 2.30
N ALA A 672 -33.00 -40.09 1.30
CA ALA A 672 -32.96 -38.63 1.45
C ALA A 672 -34.35 -38.11 1.84
N SER A 673 -34.43 -37.30 2.90
CA SER A 673 -35.70 -36.68 3.29
C SER A 673 -36.20 -35.77 2.16
N SER A 674 -37.51 -35.77 1.90
CA SER A 674 -38.15 -34.89 0.90
C SER A 674 -37.94 -33.40 1.17
N THR A 675 -37.50 -33.03 2.37
CA THR A 675 -37.08 -31.67 2.75
C THR A 675 -35.62 -31.34 2.44
N HIS A 676 -34.81 -32.29 1.93
CA HIS A 676 -33.39 -32.10 1.57
C HIS A 676 -33.20 -31.71 0.08
N GLN A 677 -34.12 -30.91 -0.45
CA GLN A 677 -33.97 -30.23 -1.74
C GLN A 677 -32.81 -29.21 -1.70
N PRO A 678 -32.15 -28.88 -2.83
CA PRO A 678 -30.75 -28.46 -2.86
C PRO A 678 -30.45 -27.30 -1.92
N LEU A 679 -29.39 -27.46 -1.12
CA LEU A 679 -28.68 -26.38 -0.46
C LEU A 679 -28.17 -25.45 -1.57
N ARG A 680 -28.79 -24.30 -1.75
CA ARG A 680 -28.42 -23.37 -2.81
C ARG A 680 -27.23 -22.55 -2.34
N ASN A 681 -26.05 -22.97 -2.76
CA ASN A 681 -24.81 -22.44 -2.26
C ASN A 681 -24.02 -21.85 -3.42
N GLY A 682 -23.48 -20.67 -3.19
CA GLY A 682 -22.64 -20.00 -4.16
C GLY A 682 -21.39 -19.45 -3.51
N ILE A 683 -20.42 -19.12 -4.34
CA ILE A 683 -19.28 -18.32 -3.97
C ILE A 683 -19.35 -17.07 -4.83
N ILE A 684 -19.53 -15.92 -4.20
CA ILE A 684 -19.31 -14.64 -4.87
C ILE A 684 -17.79 -14.45 -4.97
N VAL A 685 -17.30 -14.37 -6.20
CA VAL A 685 -15.88 -14.18 -6.48
C VAL A 685 -15.65 -12.71 -6.68
N THR A 686 -14.83 -12.12 -5.81
CA THR A 686 -14.49 -10.69 -5.86
C THR A 686 -12.98 -10.53 -5.99
N VAL A 687 -12.55 -9.35 -6.42
CA VAL A 687 -11.14 -8.96 -6.42
C VAL A 687 -11.00 -7.67 -5.64
N ASN A 688 -10.18 -7.71 -4.58
CA ASN A 688 -9.90 -6.51 -3.78
C ASN A 688 -8.80 -5.64 -4.45
N ASP A 689 -8.51 -4.50 -3.83
CA ASP A 689 -7.50 -3.56 -4.33
C ASP A 689 -6.04 -4.07 -4.18
N PHE A 690 -5.86 -5.25 -3.59
CA PHE A 690 -4.56 -5.89 -3.37
C PHE A 690 -4.24 -7.01 -4.38
N ASP A 691 -4.97 -7.06 -5.49
CA ASP A 691 -4.85 -8.12 -6.50
C ASP A 691 -5.05 -9.53 -5.91
N GLU A 692 -5.93 -9.64 -4.91
CA GLU A 692 -6.33 -10.89 -4.28
C GLU A 692 -7.79 -11.21 -4.58
N VAL A 693 -8.05 -12.47 -4.90
CA VAL A 693 -9.40 -13.00 -5.05
C VAL A 693 -9.98 -13.29 -3.67
N VAL A 694 -11.04 -12.59 -3.30
CA VAL A 694 -11.77 -12.84 -2.05
C VAL A 694 -13.03 -13.63 -2.37
N LEU A 695 -13.12 -14.81 -1.78
CA LEU A 695 -14.21 -15.76 -1.98
C LEU A 695 -15.19 -15.61 -0.83
N TYR A 696 -16.41 -15.26 -1.19
CA TYR A 696 -17.52 -15.05 -0.29
C TYR A 696 -18.47 -16.24 -0.40
N PRO A 697 -18.24 -17.32 0.38
CA PRO A 697 -19.15 -18.44 0.41
C PRO A 697 -20.44 -17.99 1.09
N TYR A 698 -21.57 -18.34 0.51
CA TYR A 698 -22.84 -18.25 1.18
C TYR A 698 -23.54 -19.60 1.06
N LEU A 699 -23.93 -20.14 2.21
CA LEU A 699 -24.72 -21.36 2.30
C LEU A 699 -26.16 -20.99 2.63
N GLY A 700 -27.08 -21.48 1.82
CA GLY A 700 -28.49 -21.22 2.00
C GLY A 700 -29.19 -22.31 2.79
N TYR A 701 -29.96 -21.94 3.82
CA TYR A 701 -30.77 -22.91 4.57
C TYR A 701 -32.11 -23.21 3.89
N ILE A 702 -32.44 -24.50 3.87
CA ILE A 702 -33.65 -25.01 3.22
C ILE A 702 -34.89 -24.59 4.03
N GLY A 703 -35.91 -24.07 3.34
CA GLY A 703 -37.21 -23.70 3.93
C GLY A 703 -37.40 -22.22 4.24
N LEU A 704 -36.34 -21.40 4.16
CA LEU A 704 -36.46 -19.95 4.32
C LEU A 704 -36.90 -19.27 3.01
N HIS A 705 -37.75 -18.25 3.12
CA HIS A 705 -38.34 -17.57 1.95
C HIS A 705 -37.28 -16.96 1.01
N SER A 706 -36.12 -16.57 1.55
CA SER A 706 -34.94 -16.02 0.88
C SER A 706 -34.21 -17.00 -0.07
N HIS A 707 -34.61 -18.28 -0.11
CA HIS A 707 -33.91 -19.36 -0.83
C HIS A 707 -34.73 -20.04 -1.92
N LYS A 708 -35.91 -19.49 -2.28
CA LYS A 708 -36.79 -20.09 -3.30
C LYS A 708 -36.14 -20.09 -4.70
N PRO A 709 -36.49 -21.07 -5.57
CA PRO A 709 -36.19 -21.11 -7.01
C PRO A 709 -36.24 -19.78 -7.74
N SER A 710 -37.33 -19.04 -7.59
CA SER A 710 -37.56 -17.78 -8.28
C SER A 710 -36.49 -16.72 -7.99
N TYR A 711 -36.07 -16.57 -6.73
CA TYR A 711 -35.10 -15.55 -6.33
C TYR A 711 -33.71 -15.76 -6.94
N LEU A 712 -33.30 -17.02 -7.09
CA LEU A 712 -32.03 -17.34 -7.75
C LEU A 712 -32.09 -17.02 -9.25
N GLU A 713 -33.21 -17.31 -9.91
CA GLU A 713 -33.37 -16.98 -11.33
C GLU A 713 -33.43 -15.47 -11.55
N ASP A 714 -34.05 -14.72 -10.64
CA ASP A 714 -34.03 -13.26 -10.68
C ASP A 714 -32.61 -12.72 -10.44
N PHE A 715 -31.89 -13.25 -9.46
CA PHE A 715 -30.48 -12.91 -9.23
C PHE A 715 -29.59 -13.23 -10.45
N LYS A 716 -29.80 -14.37 -11.12
CA LYS A 716 -29.08 -14.69 -12.38
C LYS A 716 -29.37 -13.67 -13.48
N LYS A 717 -30.62 -13.19 -13.60
CA LYS A 717 -30.97 -12.13 -14.57
C LYS A 717 -30.30 -10.81 -14.19
N GLU A 718 -30.29 -10.45 -12.91
CA GLU A 718 -29.61 -9.27 -12.39
C GLU A 718 -28.10 -9.31 -12.73
N LEU A 719 -27.41 -10.40 -12.41
CA LEU A 719 -25.98 -10.58 -12.71
C LEU A 719 -25.70 -10.48 -14.21
N LYS A 720 -26.51 -11.13 -15.07
CA LYS A 720 -26.38 -11.04 -16.52
C LYS A 720 -26.57 -9.61 -17.03
N SER A 721 -27.53 -8.87 -16.47
CA SER A 721 -27.76 -7.46 -16.83
C SER A 721 -26.58 -6.55 -16.46
N GLN A 722 -25.81 -6.92 -15.44
CA GLN A 722 -24.60 -6.24 -14.99
C GLN A 722 -23.31 -6.75 -15.67
N GLY A 723 -23.44 -7.71 -16.61
CA GLY A 723 -22.31 -8.33 -17.31
C GLY A 723 -21.41 -9.18 -16.42
N ILE A 724 -21.93 -9.72 -15.30
CA ILE A 724 -21.17 -10.55 -14.36
C ILE A 724 -21.28 -12.03 -14.81
N PRO A 725 -20.14 -12.72 -15.05
CA PRO A 725 -20.16 -14.11 -15.49
C PRO A 725 -20.60 -15.06 -14.35
N ILE A 726 -21.30 -16.12 -14.74
CA ILE A 726 -21.83 -17.15 -13.83
C ILE A 726 -21.28 -18.50 -14.26
N TYR A 727 -20.59 -19.19 -13.36
CA TYR A 727 -20.14 -20.57 -13.56
C TYR A 727 -20.99 -21.51 -12.71
N GLU A 728 -21.70 -22.43 -13.35
CA GLU A 728 -22.51 -23.45 -12.67
C GLU A 728 -21.77 -24.79 -12.62
N VAL A 729 -21.51 -25.29 -11.42
CA VAL A 729 -20.90 -26.61 -11.21
C VAL A 729 -21.96 -27.70 -11.39
N ARG A 730 -21.82 -28.50 -12.44
CA ARG A 730 -22.79 -29.54 -12.85
C ARG A 730 -22.39 -30.98 -12.47
N ASP A 731 -21.49 -31.14 -11.50
CA ASP A 731 -21.05 -32.46 -11.04
C ASP A 731 -21.87 -32.93 -9.82
N ASN A 732 -22.86 -33.79 -10.10
CA ASN A 732 -23.76 -34.34 -9.08
C ASN A 732 -23.04 -35.32 -8.12
N ASN A 733 -21.96 -35.95 -8.56
CA ASN A 733 -21.21 -36.92 -7.74
C ASN A 733 -20.23 -36.23 -6.79
N LEU A 734 -19.94 -34.96 -7.02
CA LEU A 734 -18.98 -34.18 -6.22
C LEU A 734 -19.36 -34.13 -4.73
N TRP A 735 -20.66 -34.11 -4.44
CA TRP A 735 -21.21 -33.88 -3.09
C TRP A 735 -21.54 -35.18 -2.34
N LYS A 736 -21.52 -36.34 -3.01
CA LYS A 736 -22.02 -37.61 -2.47
C LYS A 736 -21.40 -37.96 -1.11
N LYS A 737 -20.09 -37.79 -0.98
CA LYS A 737 -19.34 -38.06 0.26
C LYS A 737 -19.66 -37.10 1.41
N CYS A 738 -20.24 -35.92 1.13
CA CYS A 738 -20.64 -34.97 2.16
C CYS A 738 -21.86 -35.45 2.95
N PHE A 739 -22.71 -36.27 2.32
CA PHE A 739 -23.95 -36.80 2.89
C PHE A 739 -23.80 -38.21 3.51
N GLU A 740 -22.60 -38.79 3.47
CA GLU A 740 -22.28 -40.06 4.13
C GLU A 740 -22.08 -39.80 5.64
N GLN A 741 -23.10 -40.11 6.46
CA GLN A 741 -23.17 -40.05 7.95
C GLN A 741 -23.29 -38.64 8.60
N ASP A 742 -24.06 -38.60 9.69
CA ASP A 742 -24.48 -37.48 10.58
C ASP A 742 -24.40 -36.04 10.02
N ALA A 743 -25.57 -35.39 9.97
CA ALA A 743 -25.78 -34.04 9.42
C ALA A 743 -25.14 -32.90 10.24
N GLN A 744 -24.47 -33.22 11.36
CA GLN A 744 -23.98 -32.23 12.32
C GLN A 744 -22.76 -31.42 11.83
N GLU A 745 -22.15 -31.82 10.70
CA GLU A 745 -20.96 -31.17 10.09
C GLU A 745 -21.07 -31.01 8.55
N LEU A 746 -22.29 -30.96 8.01
CA LEU A 746 -22.51 -30.91 6.54
C LEU A 746 -21.87 -29.67 5.88
N GLU A 747 -21.91 -28.54 6.57
CA GLU A 747 -21.35 -27.26 6.12
C GLU A 747 -19.83 -27.34 5.95
N ASP A 748 -19.12 -27.88 6.93
CA ASP A 748 -17.67 -28.06 6.90
C ASP A 748 -17.23 -29.03 5.79
N LYS A 749 -17.99 -30.13 5.60
CA LYS A 749 -17.74 -31.11 4.52
C LYS A 749 -17.88 -30.47 3.14
N ILE A 750 -18.91 -29.65 2.92
CA ILE A 750 -19.13 -28.91 1.67
C ILE A 750 -17.99 -27.89 1.46
N PHE A 751 -17.59 -27.18 2.51
CA PHE A 751 -16.53 -26.17 2.44
C PHE A 751 -15.17 -26.79 2.08
N GLU A 752 -14.84 -27.97 2.61
CA GLU A 752 -13.62 -28.70 2.25
C GLU A 752 -13.58 -29.13 0.77
N VAL A 753 -14.72 -29.50 0.19
CA VAL A 753 -14.83 -29.78 -1.25
C VAL A 753 -14.60 -28.49 -2.06
N CYS A 754 -15.20 -27.38 -1.63
CA CYS A 754 -15.00 -26.08 -2.26
C CYS A 754 -13.51 -25.68 -2.26
N LYS A 755 -12.82 -25.76 -1.11
CA LYS A 755 -11.37 -25.44 -1.02
C LYS A 755 -10.53 -26.22 -2.03
N LYS A 756 -10.81 -27.52 -2.23
CA LYS A 756 -10.08 -28.39 -3.16
C LYS A 756 -10.34 -28.07 -4.63
N ARG A 757 -11.53 -27.57 -4.96
CA ARG A 757 -11.96 -27.32 -6.35
C ARG A 757 -11.88 -25.86 -6.78
N THR A 758 -11.67 -24.95 -5.84
CA THR A 758 -11.67 -23.49 -6.06
C THR A 758 -10.77 -23.05 -7.21
N SER A 759 -9.50 -23.50 -7.25
CA SER A 759 -8.58 -23.10 -8.33
C SER A 759 -9.12 -23.47 -9.72
N GLN A 760 -9.68 -24.68 -9.86
CA GLN A 760 -10.28 -25.14 -11.10
C GLN A 760 -11.51 -24.31 -11.48
N TRP A 761 -12.37 -23.99 -10.51
CA TRP A 761 -13.57 -23.17 -10.75
C TRP A 761 -13.25 -21.73 -11.11
N LEU A 762 -12.21 -21.15 -10.52
CA LEU A 762 -11.73 -19.81 -10.88
C LEU A 762 -11.19 -19.78 -12.31
N ASP A 763 -10.50 -20.83 -12.75
CA ASP A 763 -10.02 -20.92 -14.14
C ASP A 763 -11.16 -21.07 -15.15
N GLU A 764 -12.20 -21.87 -14.84
CA GLU A 764 -13.39 -21.96 -15.70
C GLU A 764 -14.18 -20.65 -15.75
N LEU A 765 -14.34 -19.98 -14.62
CA LEU A 765 -15.00 -18.67 -14.56
C LEU A 765 -14.25 -17.61 -15.41
N ARG A 766 -12.90 -17.66 -15.44
CA ARG A 766 -12.08 -16.82 -16.33
C ARG A 766 -12.35 -17.10 -17.80
N LYS A 767 -12.42 -18.37 -18.21
CA LYS A 767 -12.70 -18.76 -19.61
C LYS A 767 -14.08 -18.30 -20.10
N ILE A 768 -15.07 -18.24 -19.21
CA ILE A 768 -16.42 -17.74 -19.54
C ILE A 768 -16.39 -16.23 -19.82
N ARG A 769 -15.41 -15.53 -19.24
CA ARG A 769 -15.27 -14.07 -19.34
C ARG A 769 -14.43 -13.63 -20.55
N SER A 770 -13.45 -14.44 -20.97
CA SER A 770 -12.64 -14.25 -22.19
C SER A 770 -13.44 -14.58 -23.44
#